data_AF-A0A7V5XER6-F1
#
_entry.id   AF-A0A7V5XER6-F1
#
_cell.length_a   1.000
_cell.length_b   1.000
_cell.length_c   1.000
_cell.angle_alpha   90.00
_cell.angle_beta   90.00
_cell.angle_gamma   90.00
#
_symmetry.space_group_name_H-M   'P 1'
#
loop_
_entity.id
_entity.type
_entity.pdbx_description
1 polymer ?
#
loop_
_entity_poly.entity_id
_entity_poly.type
_entity_poly.pdbx_seq_one_letter_code
_entity_poly.pdbx_strand_id
1 'polypeptide(L)'
;MSDQILNRIHRIRIPKGDRRRSWCIPFLAVVLLATTTGTALADDTELFVSGFDSPQACAVPNVLFVIDTSGSMDSEVQTQVSWNSGQNFPGCYDSDQLYFSETGELPDCDSARHFAKSANFCGASRSRLDQVGRFKNLFRRWDADRERWKRLKADHGQSTTIVECETDRGVHGDGNSSARFAADGDAGPWSSNPDNEPAWASASNVTVFDGNWLNWNSNPPTVSRTRLEVVQEVTTDILDSVEQLNVAVMRFNFDEGGPVIHAMESIDTAREPVKSVIDQLQPDGFTPLSETLYEAGQYLANRPVDYGDVGPVFSVPESRRGADPTGDTYSSPLNSEGQKTFVVLLTDGEPLRDSSADDKIRTLPGFGSLVGPDCDGTGDGRCLDDMAEYLFKKDLRPDIPGLQNVVTHTIGFALDLPLLESTARRGGGRYFVTDDTASLTAALTELAESFREDGNLFTAPAIPANVFDRTRSSNDVFVSVFGARNTIRWPGNLKKYRIGAATADGPPVLVDKFGEPAIEPQTGFFASGTTSLWSDSADGGTVELGGAANRLPDPDARRLFTNLSGGDLNGPGGGNRVETANDAITANLIGAPADRRDDVIEWARGRDILDEDDDGNTDEARHSMGDPLHSQPVIVTYGGTVNAPDSTVFLTTNEGYLHAIDADTGDELWAFVPARLLGRLYTMFLNPVSSTRSYGLDGQITAYIANNDGQPGITGAERVILLFGMRRGGDGLFALDVTDRTRPRLLWEIDSSSSGYGALGQTWSTPVVRSIDIGGSTRPVVLFGGGYDTGQDNRRFRKDTVGNAVFFADLLTGQLIWSAGSTAGHDLTLPRMEFSIPAALQTLDLDGDGRPDRIYVGDMGGQLWRFDIINGNPPGTLVEGGVLASLGAAELGNSAPASEIRRF
;
A
#
# COMPACT_ATOMS: atom_id res chain seq x y z
N MET A 1 0.03 -57.37 35.37
CA MET A 1 0.65 -57.66 36.68
C MET A 1 1.85 -56.72 36.83
N SER A 2 2.08 -56.24 38.05
CA SER A 2 3.01 -55.16 38.49
C SER A 2 4.31 -54.87 37.73
N ASP A 3 4.69 -53.59 37.86
CA ASP A 3 6.01 -52.98 37.72
C ASP A 3 7.21 -53.84 38.16
N GLN A 4 8.40 -53.59 37.58
CA GLN A 4 9.52 -52.99 38.34
C GLN A 4 10.83 -52.69 37.57
N ILE A 5 11.57 -51.70 38.13
CA ILE A 5 13.05 -51.53 38.19
C ILE A 5 13.81 -50.76 37.06
N LEU A 6 14.54 -49.73 37.52
CA LEU A 6 15.52 -48.91 36.79
C LEU A 6 16.93 -49.53 36.69
N ASN A 7 17.72 -49.04 35.73
CA ASN A 7 19.19 -49.14 35.58
C ASN A 7 19.62 -47.96 34.66
N ARG A 8 20.79 -47.28 34.71
CA ARG A 8 22.15 -47.45 35.30
C ARG A 8 22.80 -46.03 35.45
N ILE A 9 23.62 -45.69 36.47
CA ILE A 9 25.10 -45.87 36.62
C ILE A 9 25.92 -45.14 35.52
N HIS A 10 26.85 -44.17 35.78
CA HIS A 10 27.43 -43.67 37.06
C HIS A 10 28.03 -42.22 37.05
N ARG A 11 28.65 -41.84 38.19
CA ARG A 11 29.42 -40.63 38.59
C ARG A 11 30.91 -40.60 38.15
N ILE A 12 31.51 -39.40 38.05
CA ILE A 12 32.88 -39.02 38.54
C ILE A 12 32.83 -37.56 39.09
N ARG A 13 33.69 -37.15 40.05
CA ARG A 13 33.57 -35.89 40.82
C ARG A 13 34.93 -35.25 41.25
N ILE A 14 35.11 -33.95 40.98
CA ILE A 14 36.02 -32.91 41.59
C ILE A 14 37.55 -33.15 41.61
N PRO A 15 38.38 -32.07 41.63
CA PRO A 15 38.78 -31.42 42.89
C PRO A 15 38.78 -29.86 42.89
N LYS A 16 38.85 -29.25 44.08
CA LYS A 16 38.96 -27.79 44.30
C LYS A 16 40.42 -27.32 44.23
N GLY A 17 40.65 -26.07 43.81
CA GLY A 17 41.93 -25.36 43.95
C GLY A 17 41.72 -23.84 43.89
N ASP A 18 42.37 -23.10 44.79
CA ASP A 18 42.18 -21.67 45.02
C ASP A 18 43.40 -20.87 44.55
N ARG A 19 43.24 -19.81 43.74
CA ARG A 19 44.05 -18.57 43.76
C ARG A 19 43.76 -17.57 42.62
N ARG A 20 43.85 -16.28 43.00
CA ARG A 20 43.71 -15.05 42.21
C ARG A 20 44.66 -14.94 41.00
N ARG A 21 44.15 -14.53 39.83
CA ARG A 21 44.30 -13.17 39.21
C ARG A 21 43.88 -13.17 37.74
N SER A 22 43.18 -12.10 37.35
CA SER A 22 43.00 -11.51 36.00
C SER A 22 42.81 -12.42 34.78
N TRP A 23 41.73 -12.18 34.02
CA TRP A 23 41.78 -11.65 32.64
C TRP A 23 40.38 -11.11 32.26
N CYS A 24 40.33 -10.16 31.34
CA CYS A 24 39.11 -9.42 30.98
C CYS A 24 38.45 -9.97 29.71
N ILE A 25 37.12 -9.80 29.61
CA ILE A 25 36.30 -9.82 28.36
C ILE A 25 36.26 -11.22 27.67
N PRO A 26 35.07 -11.81 27.35
CA PRO A 26 33.87 -11.12 26.86
C PRO A 26 32.55 -11.50 27.56
N PHE A 27 31.76 -10.49 27.94
CA PHE A 27 30.34 -10.68 28.29
C PHE A 27 29.42 -9.57 27.71
N LEU A 28 29.97 -8.70 26.85
CA LEU A 28 29.25 -7.55 26.28
C LEU A 28 28.55 -7.87 24.94
N ALA A 29 28.99 -8.91 24.23
CA ALA A 29 28.56 -9.20 22.86
C ALA A 29 27.20 -9.91 22.74
N VAL A 30 26.64 -10.43 23.85
CA VAL A 30 25.35 -11.16 23.84
C VAL A 30 24.19 -10.31 24.38
N VAL A 31 24.48 -9.14 24.97
CA VAL A 31 23.45 -8.24 25.52
C VAL A 31 23.04 -7.15 24.51
N LEU A 32 23.90 -6.79 23.54
CA LEU A 32 23.58 -5.79 22.50
C LEU A 32 22.71 -6.31 21.34
N LEU A 33 22.50 -7.62 21.22
CA LEU A 33 21.71 -8.24 20.14
C LEU A 33 20.22 -8.44 20.50
N ALA A 34 19.75 -7.88 21.61
CA ALA A 34 18.39 -8.09 22.14
C ALA A 34 17.53 -6.80 22.22
N THR A 35 18.01 -5.67 21.70
CA THR A 35 17.37 -4.35 21.87
C THR A 35 16.90 -3.67 20.59
N THR A 36 17.00 -4.32 19.43
CA THR A 36 16.45 -3.84 18.15
C THR A 36 15.27 -4.72 17.73
N THR A 37 14.14 -4.59 18.42
CA THR A 37 12.85 -5.13 17.96
C THR A 37 11.95 -3.97 17.56
N GLY A 38 11.80 -3.76 16.25
CA GLY A 38 10.96 -2.70 15.69
C GLY A 38 9.52 -2.76 16.22
N THR A 39 8.92 -1.58 16.38
CA THR A 39 7.52 -1.42 16.75
C THR A 39 6.60 -1.54 15.54
N ALA A 40 6.56 -2.71 14.90
CA ALA A 40 5.51 -3.04 13.95
C ALA A 40 4.13 -2.84 14.61
N LEU A 41 3.34 -1.96 13.99
CA LEU A 41 1.89 -1.87 14.16
C LEU A 41 1.25 -3.11 13.52
N ALA A 42 0.02 -3.42 13.92
CA ALA A 42 -0.74 -4.54 13.34
C ALA A 42 -1.82 -4.01 12.39
N ASP A 43 -1.38 -3.40 11.28
CA ASP A 43 -2.22 -3.30 10.08
C ASP A 43 -1.83 -4.40 9.09
N ASP A 44 -2.81 -5.05 8.46
CA ASP A 44 -2.53 -6.11 7.48
C ASP A 44 -1.93 -5.51 6.19
N THR A 45 -2.19 -4.23 5.90
CA THR A 45 -1.45 -3.48 4.88
C THR A 45 -0.05 -3.05 5.27
N GLU A 46 0.42 -3.18 6.52
CA GLU A 46 1.85 -2.95 6.82
C GLU A 46 2.72 -3.96 6.04
N LEU A 47 2.21 -5.16 5.71
CA LEU A 47 2.93 -6.09 4.83
C LEU A 47 3.11 -5.59 3.38
N PHE A 48 2.41 -4.53 2.98
CA PHE A 48 2.45 -3.95 1.63
C PHE A 48 2.96 -2.50 1.63
N VAL A 49 2.81 -1.78 2.75
CA VAL A 49 3.25 -0.38 2.93
C VAL A 49 4.54 -0.28 3.75
N SER A 50 4.72 -1.13 4.77
CA SER A 50 6.01 -1.43 5.41
C SER A 50 6.65 -2.73 4.88
N GLY A 51 6.09 -3.32 3.82
CA GLY A 51 6.62 -4.51 3.12
C GLY A 51 8.00 -4.27 2.48
N PHE A 52 8.39 -3.00 2.37
CA PHE A 52 9.77 -2.59 2.11
C PHE A 52 10.76 -3.17 3.16
N ASP A 53 10.34 -3.40 4.41
CA ASP A 53 11.25 -3.72 5.52
C ASP A 53 11.08 -5.14 6.14
N SER A 54 10.46 -6.09 5.42
CA SER A 54 10.64 -7.52 5.71
C SER A 54 10.39 -8.41 4.48
N PRO A 55 11.36 -9.27 4.10
CA PRO A 55 11.42 -9.80 2.74
C PRO A 55 10.70 -11.13 2.56
N GLN A 56 9.94 -11.28 1.48
CA GLN A 56 9.81 -12.58 0.85
C GLN A 56 9.71 -12.53 -0.68
N ALA A 57 10.81 -12.96 -1.32
CA ALA A 57 10.95 -13.51 -2.67
C ALA A 57 11.35 -12.62 -3.87
N CYS A 58 11.70 -11.35 -3.68
CA CYS A 58 12.59 -10.62 -4.61
C CYS A 58 13.77 -10.03 -3.83
N ALA A 59 14.97 -10.03 -4.40
CA ALA A 59 16.13 -9.37 -3.77
C ALA A 59 16.11 -7.85 -4.00
N VAL A 60 16.82 -7.12 -3.13
CA VAL A 60 16.99 -5.66 -3.18
C VAL A 60 17.32 -5.19 -4.60
N PRO A 61 16.58 -4.21 -5.17
CA PRO A 61 16.81 -3.74 -6.53
C PRO A 61 18.22 -3.20 -6.74
N ASN A 62 18.74 -3.39 -7.94
CA ASN A 62 20.02 -2.86 -8.39
C ASN A 62 19.79 -1.60 -9.25
N VAL A 63 20.51 -0.52 -8.97
CA VAL A 63 20.51 0.70 -9.78
C VAL A 63 21.93 1.02 -10.22
N LEU A 64 22.15 1.10 -11.52
CA LEU A 64 23.42 1.49 -12.12
C LEU A 64 23.28 2.90 -12.71
N PHE A 65 23.87 3.89 -12.06
CA PHE A 65 23.98 5.24 -12.62
C PHE A 65 25.12 5.29 -13.63
N VAL A 66 24.82 5.72 -14.85
CA VAL A 66 25.80 6.09 -15.87
C VAL A 66 25.75 7.61 -15.99
N ILE A 67 26.75 8.27 -15.41
CA ILE A 67 26.84 9.72 -15.34
C ILE A 67 27.75 10.24 -16.44
N ASP A 68 27.22 11.09 -17.30
CA ASP A 68 28.00 11.83 -18.29
C ASP A 68 29.05 12.70 -17.61
N THR A 69 30.28 12.57 -18.10
CA THR A 69 31.42 13.39 -17.68
C THR A 69 32.10 14.04 -18.86
N SER A 70 31.49 14.06 -20.04
CA SER A 70 32.07 14.60 -21.26
C SER A 70 32.36 16.10 -21.16
N GLY A 71 33.15 16.63 -22.09
CA GLY A 71 33.54 18.04 -22.09
C GLY A 71 32.37 19.05 -22.18
N SER A 72 31.17 18.64 -22.61
CA SER A 72 29.98 19.51 -22.59
C SER A 72 29.47 19.79 -21.17
N MET A 73 29.72 18.87 -20.23
CA MET A 73 29.28 18.98 -18.83
C MET A 73 29.96 20.14 -18.04
N ASP A 74 31.04 20.73 -18.59
CA ASP A 74 31.68 21.96 -18.08
C ASP A 74 30.88 23.24 -18.44
N SER A 75 29.87 23.13 -19.30
CA SER A 75 29.01 24.26 -19.67
C SER A 75 28.24 24.78 -18.46
N GLU A 76 28.20 26.10 -18.28
CA GLU A 76 27.39 26.71 -17.22
C GLU A 76 25.90 26.73 -17.57
N VAL A 77 25.06 26.36 -16.60
CA VAL A 77 23.61 26.58 -16.59
C VAL A 77 23.23 27.54 -15.48
N GLN A 78 22.15 28.29 -15.68
CA GLN A 78 21.54 29.09 -14.62
C GLN A 78 20.62 28.18 -13.80
N THR A 79 21.09 27.78 -12.63
CA THR A 79 20.36 26.92 -11.71
C THR A 79 20.04 27.64 -10.40
N GLN A 80 19.19 27.04 -9.57
CA GLN A 80 18.83 27.54 -8.26
C GLN A 80 20.02 27.39 -7.29
N VAL A 81 20.34 28.43 -6.51
CA VAL A 81 21.30 28.31 -5.40
C VAL A 81 20.79 27.28 -4.40
N SER A 82 21.62 26.34 -3.98
CA SER A 82 21.30 25.32 -2.98
C SER A 82 20.71 25.91 -1.69
N TRP A 83 19.76 25.20 -1.07
CA TRP A 83 19.22 25.62 0.21
C TRP A 83 20.32 25.68 1.29
N ASN A 84 20.30 26.73 2.11
CA ASN A 84 21.22 26.90 3.23
C ASN A 84 20.51 27.64 4.37
N SER A 85 20.22 26.95 5.48
CA SER A 85 19.49 27.54 6.61
C SER A 85 20.24 28.71 7.29
N GLY A 86 21.55 28.81 7.10
CA GLY A 86 22.38 29.91 7.59
C GLY A 86 22.36 31.18 6.71
N GLN A 87 21.78 31.13 5.52
CA GLN A 87 21.62 32.28 4.62
C GLN A 87 20.17 32.81 4.68
N ASN A 88 19.98 34.11 4.93
CA ASN A 88 18.64 34.70 4.96
C ASN A 88 18.19 35.14 3.56
N PHE A 89 17.06 34.59 3.09
CA PHE A 89 16.47 34.88 1.79
C PHE A 89 15.33 35.90 1.93
N PRO A 90 15.29 36.97 1.09
CA PRO A 90 14.26 37.99 1.18
C PRO A 90 12.95 37.50 0.54
N GLY A 91 11.83 37.62 1.27
CA GLY A 91 10.50 37.33 0.75
C GLY A 91 9.39 37.78 1.70
N CYS A 92 8.21 37.20 1.55
CA CYS A 92 7.00 37.54 2.30
C CYS A 92 6.76 36.66 3.54
N TYR A 93 7.47 35.53 3.67
CA TYR A 93 7.40 34.65 4.84
C TYR A 93 8.31 35.16 5.96
N ASP A 94 7.89 34.97 7.21
CA ASP A 94 8.70 35.33 8.38
C ASP A 94 9.74 34.22 8.65
N SER A 95 11.02 34.56 8.49
CA SER A 95 12.17 33.66 8.72
C SER A 95 12.28 33.14 10.15
N ASP A 96 11.60 33.73 11.14
CA ASP A 96 11.53 33.24 12.53
C ASP A 96 10.34 32.27 12.78
N GLN A 97 9.50 32.02 11.77
CA GLN A 97 8.37 31.08 11.84
C GLN A 97 8.63 29.76 11.13
N LEU A 98 7.87 28.76 11.55
CA LEU A 98 7.62 27.52 10.84
C LEU A 98 6.15 27.50 10.41
N TYR A 99 5.91 27.31 9.12
CA TYR A 99 4.58 27.19 8.54
C TYR A 99 4.21 25.72 8.43
N PHE A 100 2.92 25.36 8.45
CA PHE A 100 2.52 23.95 8.37
C PHE A 100 1.29 23.70 7.50
N SER A 101 1.31 22.57 6.79
CA SER A 101 0.25 22.10 5.92
C SER A 101 -0.17 20.68 6.26
N GLU A 102 -1.47 20.40 6.27
CA GLU A 102 -2.03 19.06 6.48
C GLU A 102 -2.06 18.24 5.17
N THR A 103 -2.06 18.92 4.02
CA THR A 103 -2.01 18.32 2.67
C THR A 103 -0.57 18.12 2.20
N GLY A 104 0.37 18.94 2.68
CA GLY A 104 1.75 19.01 2.18
C GLY A 104 1.97 20.07 1.10
N GLU A 105 0.91 20.77 0.68
CA GLU A 105 1.01 21.96 -0.18
C GLU A 105 1.76 23.10 0.54
N LEU A 106 2.42 23.95 -0.24
CA LEU A 106 3.13 25.13 0.25
C LEU A 106 2.11 26.14 0.83
N PRO A 107 2.21 26.53 2.12
CA PRO A 107 1.29 27.51 2.72
C PRO A 107 1.48 28.90 2.11
N ASP A 108 0.40 29.69 1.97
CA ASP A 108 0.49 31.12 1.63
C ASP A 108 1.23 31.93 2.72
N CYS A 109 1.80 33.08 2.35
CA CYS A 109 2.60 33.91 3.26
C CYS A 109 1.79 34.57 4.41
N ASP A 110 0.49 34.79 4.21
CA ASP A 110 -0.47 35.26 5.22
C ASP A 110 -1.23 34.12 5.90
N SER A 111 -0.88 32.86 5.61
CA SER A 111 -1.47 31.66 6.20
C SER A 111 -1.42 31.71 7.72
N ALA A 112 -2.59 31.53 8.35
CA ALA A 112 -2.73 31.41 9.80
C ALA A 112 -2.09 30.12 10.38
N ARG A 113 -1.55 29.23 9.55
CA ARG A 113 -0.98 27.94 9.96
C ARG A 113 0.52 28.06 10.14
N HIS A 114 0.95 28.79 11.17
CA HIS A 114 2.36 28.92 11.54
C HIS A 114 2.57 28.91 13.07
N PHE A 115 3.81 28.67 13.50
CA PHE A 115 4.27 28.80 14.88
C PHE A 115 5.76 29.20 14.90
N ALA A 116 6.23 29.80 16.00
CA ALA A 116 7.62 30.29 16.07
C ALA A 116 8.64 29.13 16.07
N LYS A 117 9.78 29.29 15.39
CA LYS A 117 10.90 28.33 15.43
C LYS A 117 11.35 28.01 16.86
N SER A 118 11.35 29.02 17.73
CA SER A 118 11.68 28.89 19.16
C SER A 118 10.69 28.06 19.98
N ALA A 119 9.50 27.77 19.42
CA ALA A 119 8.51 26.88 20.01
C ALA A 119 8.60 25.43 19.48
N ASN A 120 9.50 25.14 18.53
CA ASN A 120 9.71 23.78 18.00
C ASN A 120 10.66 22.98 18.90
N PHE A 121 10.12 22.10 19.74
CA PHE A 121 10.92 21.22 20.61
C PHE A 121 11.25 19.87 19.96
N CYS A 122 10.67 19.55 18.80
CA CYS A 122 11.07 18.42 17.96
C CYS A 122 12.51 18.65 17.47
N GLY A 123 13.45 17.82 17.94
CA GLY A 123 14.85 17.80 17.53
C GLY A 123 15.05 17.23 16.12
N ALA A 124 14.34 16.15 15.78
CA ALA A 124 14.35 15.54 14.45
C ALA A 124 13.81 16.49 13.37
N SER A 125 12.82 17.33 13.72
CA SER A 125 12.35 18.40 12.84
C SER A 125 13.43 19.46 12.64
N ARG A 126 14.13 19.90 13.70
CA ARG A 126 15.15 20.94 13.59
C ARG A 126 16.31 20.52 12.69
N SER A 127 16.88 19.32 12.88
CA SER A 127 17.97 18.83 12.02
C SER A 127 17.56 18.69 10.56
N ARG A 128 16.34 18.20 10.28
CA ARG A 128 15.83 18.08 8.90
C ARG A 128 15.44 19.41 8.27
N LEU A 129 14.93 20.38 9.04
CA LEU A 129 14.65 21.74 8.56
C LEU A 129 15.95 22.48 8.20
N ASP A 130 17.02 22.31 8.97
CA ASP A 130 18.34 22.86 8.63
C ASP A 130 18.87 22.31 7.30
N GLN A 131 18.71 21.00 7.06
CA GLN A 131 19.20 20.30 5.86
C GLN A 131 18.32 20.48 4.62
N VAL A 132 17.00 20.39 4.75
CA VAL A 132 16.04 20.22 3.62
C VAL A 132 14.92 21.26 3.66
N GLY A 133 14.84 22.10 4.70
CA GLY A 133 13.85 23.18 4.81
C GLY A 133 12.40 22.75 5.06
N ARG A 134 12.11 21.44 5.00
CA ARG A 134 10.79 20.85 5.26
C ARG A 134 10.88 19.53 6.05
N PHE A 135 9.86 19.20 6.83
CA PHE A 135 9.78 17.96 7.62
C PHE A 135 8.32 17.53 7.86
N LYS A 136 7.96 16.29 7.51
CA LYS A 136 6.60 15.73 7.67
C LYS A 136 6.52 14.82 8.90
N ASN A 137 5.54 15.04 9.78
CA ASN A 137 5.38 14.24 11.01
C ASN A 137 4.00 14.40 11.69
N LEU A 138 3.78 13.63 12.75
CA LEU A 138 2.69 13.83 13.71
C LEU A 138 3.09 14.87 14.75
N PHE A 139 2.52 16.08 14.66
CA PHE A 139 2.81 17.20 15.55
C PHE A 139 1.68 17.50 16.55
N ARG A 140 2.07 17.96 17.74
CA ARG A 140 1.18 18.41 18.81
C ARG A 140 1.66 19.72 19.40
N ARG A 141 0.73 20.54 19.87
CA ARG A 141 1.01 21.73 20.70
C ARG A 141 0.51 21.53 22.13
N TRP A 142 1.16 22.15 23.11
CA TRP A 142 0.70 22.19 24.50
C TRP A 142 -0.55 23.11 24.64
N ASP A 143 -1.37 22.89 25.66
CA ASP A 143 -2.52 23.73 26.02
C ASP A 143 -2.49 23.92 27.54
N ALA A 144 -1.69 24.88 28.00
CA ALA A 144 -1.37 25.06 29.43
C ALA A 144 -2.61 25.29 30.30
N ASP A 145 -3.64 26.00 29.81
CA ASP A 145 -4.91 26.23 30.52
C ASP A 145 -5.70 24.94 30.84
N ARG A 146 -5.36 23.84 30.16
CA ARG A 146 -6.05 22.54 30.27
C ARG A 146 -5.10 21.38 30.50
N GLU A 147 -3.81 21.70 30.73
CA GLU A 147 -2.72 20.78 30.99
C GLU A 147 -2.73 19.57 30.03
N ARG A 148 -2.86 19.82 28.72
CA ARG A 148 -2.87 18.74 27.72
C ARG A 148 -2.34 19.11 26.35
N TRP A 149 -1.75 18.16 25.67
CA TRP A 149 -1.35 18.25 24.28
C TRP A 149 -2.55 18.11 23.33
N LYS A 150 -2.53 18.89 22.26
CA LYS A 150 -3.60 18.96 21.26
C LYS A 150 -3.03 19.06 19.85
N ARG A 151 -3.91 18.87 18.86
CA ARG A 151 -3.64 19.21 17.46
C ARG A 151 -3.14 20.64 17.31
N LEU A 152 -2.29 20.84 16.30
CA LEU A 152 -2.02 22.15 15.74
C LEU A 152 -3.34 22.77 15.26
N LYS A 153 -3.37 24.09 15.19
CA LYS A 153 -4.55 24.87 14.79
C LYS A 153 -4.07 26.13 14.08
N ALA A 154 -4.84 26.61 13.11
CA ALA A 154 -4.65 27.95 12.57
C ALA A 154 -4.80 28.99 13.70
N ASP A 155 -3.80 29.85 13.89
CA ASP A 155 -3.76 30.87 14.94
C ASP A 155 -2.95 32.08 14.43
N HIS A 156 -3.60 33.25 14.29
CA HIS A 156 -2.98 34.45 13.73
C HIS A 156 -2.13 35.20 14.77
N GLY A 157 -1.03 34.62 15.25
CA GLY A 157 -0.13 35.32 16.17
C GLY A 157 1.02 34.51 16.73
N GLN A 158 1.98 35.22 17.34
CA GLN A 158 3.22 34.70 17.93
C GLN A 158 2.96 33.76 19.13
N SER A 159 2.52 32.55 18.82
CA SER A 159 2.21 31.52 19.81
C SER A 159 3.50 31.00 20.42
N THR A 160 3.80 31.40 21.66
CA THR A 160 4.85 30.80 22.51
C THR A 160 4.49 29.40 23.00
N THR A 161 3.52 28.76 22.34
CA THR A 161 2.99 27.45 22.69
C THR A 161 3.93 26.37 22.18
N ILE A 162 4.55 25.66 23.11
CA ILE A 162 5.44 24.52 22.86
C ILE A 162 4.81 23.53 21.87
N VAL A 163 5.56 23.15 20.83
CA VAL A 163 5.22 22.15 19.82
C VAL A 163 6.22 20.99 19.87
N GLU A 164 5.72 19.75 19.75
CA GLU A 164 6.50 18.51 19.78
C GLU A 164 6.00 17.52 18.71
N CYS A 165 6.86 16.59 18.29
CA CYS A 165 6.56 15.57 17.27
C CYS A 165 6.68 14.13 17.79
N GLU A 166 6.15 13.16 17.04
CA GLU A 166 6.23 11.74 17.40
C GLU A 166 7.65 11.17 17.26
N THR A 167 8.42 11.58 16.24
CA THR A 167 9.74 10.99 15.99
C THR A 167 10.76 11.21 17.13
N ASP A 168 10.59 12.24 17.98
CA ASP A 168 11.48 12.50 19.12
C ASP A 168 11.04 11.86 20.46
N ARG A 169 10.05 10.95 20.42
CA ARG A 169 9.57 10.22 21.61
C ARG A 169 10.69 9.52 22.37
N GLY A 170 10.92 9.97 23.60
CA GLY A 170 11.96 9.44 24.48
C GLY A 170 13.36 10.04 24.28
N VAL A 171 13.50 11.04 23.41
CA VAL A 171 14.78 11.71 23.09
C VAL A 171 14.78 13.20 23.44
N HIS A 172 13.66 13.92 23.22
CA HIS A 172 13.36 15.33 23.57
C HIS A 172 14.49 16.38 23.48
N GLY A 173 14.32 17.35 22.59
CA GLY A 173 15.37 18.29 22.20
C GLY A 173 15.54 19.57 23.04
N ASP A 174 15.23 19.59 24.34
CA ASP A 174 15.68 20.64 25.27
C ASP A 174 17.07 20.35 25.91
N GLY A 175 17.57 19.11 25.77
CA GLY A 175 18.84 18.65 26.34
C GLY A 175 18.75 18.11 27.78
N ASN A 176 17.55 18.06 28.38
CA ASN A 176 17.33 17.55 29.73
C ASN A 176 17.03 16.05 29.72
N SER A 177 18.07 15.25 30.01
CA SER A 177 17.98 13.78 30.01
C SER A 177 16.99 13.12 30.98
N SER A 178 16.28 13.91 31.81
CA SER A 178 15.38 13.44 32.88
C SER A 178 13.87 13.59 32.60
N ALA A 179 13.44 14.38 31.61
CA ALA A 179 12.03 14.52 31.22
C ALA A 179 11.93 14.39 29.69
N ARG A 180 11.69 13.16 29.21
CA ARG A 180 11.92 12.76 27.81
C ARG A 180 10.66 12.58 26.97
N PHE A 181 9.50 12.71 27.60
CA PHE A 181 8.20 12.40 27.01
C PHE A 181 7.27 13.59 27.18
N ALA A 182 6.58 13.98 26.12
CA ALA A 182 5.40 14.82 26.22
C ALA A 182 4.40 14.17 27.20
N ALA A 183 3.73 14.96 28.04
CA ALA A 183 2.82 14.44 29.05
C ALA A 183 1.56 15.31 29.23
N ASP A 184 0.41 14.65 29.42
CA ASP A 184 -0.87 15.27 29.79
C ASP A 184 -1.08 15.27 31.34
N GLY A 185 -1.95 16.16 31.82
CA GLY A 185 -2.32 16.34 33.23
C GLY A 185 -1.24 16.99 34.10
N ASP A 186 -1.32 16.77 35.42
CA ASP A 186 -0.39 17.27 36.45
C ASP A 186 1.09 16.94 36.18
N ALA A 187 1.39 15.99 35.28
CA ALA A 187 2.73 15.58 34.88
C ALA A 187 3.25 16.31 33.63
N GLY A 188 2.46 17.22 33.04
CA GLY A 188 2.80 17.94 31.81
C GLY A 188 3.56 19.26 32.04
N PRO A 189 4.11 19.87 30.97
CA PRO A 189 4.14 19.35 29.59
C PRO A 189 5.08 18.16 29.38
N TRP A 190 5.99 17.87 30.32
CA TRP A 190 7.07 16.89 30.16
C TRP A 190 7.20 15.94 31.35
N SER A 191 7.35 14.65 31.08
CA SER A 191 7.52 13.61 32.10
C SER A 191 8.70 12.69 31.85
N SER A 192 9.18 12.07 32.92
CA SER A 192 10.13 10.94 32.88
C SER A 192 9.43 9.60 32.60
N ASN A 193 8.11 9.55 32.77
CA ASN A 193 7.30 8.34 32.58
C ASN A 193 6.60 8.35 31.21
N PRO A 194 6.87 7.38 30.31
CA PRO A 194 6.19 7.28 29.02
C PRO A 194 4.69 6.97 29.13
N ASP A 195 4.20 6.47 30.28
CA ASP A 195 2.76 6.20 30.47
C ASP A 195 1.91 7.48 30.52
N ASN A 196 2.53 8.65 30.69
CA ASN A 196 1.84 9.94 30.68
C ASN A 196 1.68 10.54 29.26
N GLU A 197 2.20 9.86 28.22
CA GLU A 197 2.21 10.38 26.85
C GLU A 197 0.81 10.64 26.26
N PRO A 198 0.62 11.75 25.53
CA PRO A 198 -0.59 11.98 24.76
C PRO A 198 -0.68 10.99 23.58
N ALA A 199 -1.89 10.54 23.25
CA ALA A 199 -2.10 9.56 22.18
C ALA A 199 -1.78 10.11 20.77
N TRP A 200 -0.56 9.91 20.27
CA TRP A 200 -0.05 10.46 19.01
C TRP A 200 -0.95 10.23 17.79
N ALA A 201 -1.70 9.13 17.71
CA ALA A 201 -2.69 8.89 16.65
C ALA A 201 -3.76 10.00 16.48
N SER A 202 -3.99 10.85 17.48
CA SER A 202 -4.88 12.03 17.38
C SER A 202 -4.15 13.37 17.17
N ALA A 203 -2.85 13.36 16.88
CA ALA A 203 -2.04 14.52 16.52
C ALA A 203 -2.44 15.14 15.16
N SER A 204 -1.78 16.23 14.78
CA SER A 204 -1.86 16.78 13.43
C SER A 204 -0.78 16.14 12.57
N ASN A 205 -1.14 15.34 11.57
CA ASN A 205 -0.21 14.92 10.54
C ASN A 205 0.03 16.11 9.60
N VAL A 206 1.22 16.69 9.62
CA VAL A 206 1.55 17.88 8.85
C VAL A 206 2.96 17.83 8.27
N THR A 207 3.14 18.47 7.13
CA THR A 207 4.45 18.95 6.68
C THR A 207 4.68 20.33 7.28
N VAL A 208 5.78 20.48 8.01
CA VAL A 208 6.28 21.74 8.54
C VAL A 208 7.37 22.27 7.61
N PHE A 209 7.33 23.56 7.30
CA PHE A 209 8.22 24.27 6.40
C PHE A 209 8.92 25.42 7.14
N ASP A 210 10.20 25.60 6.86
CA ASP A 210 10.96 26.75 7.35
C ASP A 210 10.54 28.03 6.59
N GLY A 211 10.20 29.12 7.29
CA GLY A 211 9.81 30.38 6.65
C GLY A 211 10.90 30.97 5.74
N ASN A 212 12.18 30.77 6.10
CA ASN A 212 13.30 31.18 5.26
C ASN A 212 13.48 30.26 4.04
N TRP A 213 13.14 28.97 4.16
CA TRP A 213 13.07 28.05 3.01
C TRP A 213 11.90 28.38 2.08
N LEU A 214 10.75 28.80 2.61
CA LEU A 214 9.63 29.28 1.78
C LEU A 214 9.99 30.56 1.02
N ASN A 215 10.75 31.47 1.62
CA ASN A 215 11.32 32.64 0.92
C ASN A 215 12.28 32.22 -0.20
N TRP A 216 13.15 31.23 0.06
CA TRP A 216 14.03 30.66 -0.96
C TRP A 216 13.23 29.99 -2.10
N ASN A 217 12.33 29.07 -1.79
CA ASN A 217 11.53 28.31 -2.76
C ASN A 217 10.61 29.22 -3.61
N SER A 218 10.13 30.34 -3.05
CA SER A 218 9.21 31.25 -3.77
C SER A 218 9.92 32.12 -4.81
N ASN A 219 11.21 32.36 -4.66
CA ASN A 219 12.02 33.15 -5.59
C ASN A 219 13.50 32.75 -5.44
N PRO A 220 13.88 31.53 -5.87
CA PRO A 220 15.22 31.00 -5.63
C PRO A 220 16.23 31.87 -6.39
N PRO A 221 17.23 32.45 -5.72
CA PRO A 221 18.26 33.20 -6.44
C PRO A 221 19.01 32.22 -7.35
N THR A 222 19.21 32.59 -8.60
CA THR A 222 19.95 31.76 -9.55
C THR A 222 21.46 31.99 -9.43
N VAL A 223 22.23 30.96 -9.76
CA VAL A 223 23.68 30.96 -9.85
C VAL A 223 24.12 30.25 -11.12
N SER A 224 25.22 30.71 -11.72
CA SER A 224 25.91 29.95 -12.77
C SER A 224 26.69 28.82 -12.12
N ARG A 225 26.40 27.58 -12.51
CA ARG A 225 27.13 26.37 -12.12
C ARG A 225 27.28 25.46 -13.33
N THR A 226 28.30 24.60 -13.33
CA THR A 226 28.45 23.65 -14.44
C THR A 226 27.33 22.61 -14.42
N ARG A 227 27.00 22.03 -15.58
CA ARG A 227 26.02 20.94 -15.66
C ARG A 227 26.42 19.77 -14.75
N LEU A 228 27.71 19.45 -14.67
CA LEU A 228 28.21 18.41 -13.76
C LEU A 228 27.98 18.76 -12.28
N GLU A 229 28.24 20.02 -11.87
CA GLU A 229 28.00 20.45 -10.48
C GLU A 229 26.53 20.33 -10.07
N VAL A 230 25.58 20.49 -10.99
CA VAL A 230 24.14 20.28 -10.75
C VAL A 230 23.83 18.80 -10.60
N VAL A 231 24.36 17.97 -11.50
CA VAL A 231 24.16 16.51 -11.48
C VAL A 231 24.75 15.87 -10.23
N GLN A 232 25.94 16.30 -9.81
CA GLN A 232 26.59 15.82 -8.58
C GLN A 232 25.72 16.11 -7.35
N GLU A 233 25.27 17.35 -7.17
CA GLU A 233 24.39 17.74 -6.06
C GLU A 233 23.09 16.93 -6.06
N VAL A 234 22.33 16.96 -7.16
CA VAL A 234 21.02 16.30 -7.17
C VAL A 234 21.14 14.78 -6.99
N THR A 235 22.16 14.15 -7.58
CA THR A 235 22.38 12.71 -7.39
C THR A 235 22.77 12.42 -5.94
N THR A 236 23.62 13.23 -5.30
CA THR A 236 24.01 13.01 -3.89
C THR A 236 22.88 13.28 -2.91
N ASP A 237 22.05 14.30 -3.14
CA ASP A 237 20.84 14.60 -2.34
C ASP A 237 19.81 13.47 -2.42
N ILE A 238 19.61 12.89 -3.62
CA ILE A 238 18.68 11.78 -3.81
C ILE A 238 19.25 10.50 -3.21
N LEU A 239 20.56 10.27 -3.32
CA LEU A 239 21.25 9.19 -2.60
C LEU A 239 21.15 9.34 -1.07
N ASP A 240 21.02 10.54 -0.52
CA ASP A 240 20.71 10.78 0.91
C ASP A 240 19.22 10.58 1.26
N SER A 241 18.33 10.45 0.27
CA SER A 241 16.89 10.22 0.46
C SER A 241 16.46 8.75 0.32
N VAL A 242 17.22 7.93 -0.40
CA VAL A 242 16.91 6.51 -0.64
C VAL A 242 17.55 5.57 0.37
N GLU A 243 16.88 4.46 0.67
CA GLU A 243 17.36 3.34 1.48
C GLU A 243 16.97 2.04 0.74
N GLN A 244 17.57 0.90 1.10
CA GLN A 244 17.21 -0.41 0.53
C GLN A 244 17.34 -0.50 -1.00
N LEU A 245 18.41 0.04 -1.56
CA LEU A 245 18.81 -0.14 -2.95
C LEU A 245 20.28 -0.57 -3.01
N ASN A 246 20.66 -1.36 -4.00
CA ASN A 246 22.08 -1.49 -4.36
C ASN A 246 22.40 -0.47 -5.45
N VAL A 247 23.52 0.22 -5.33
CA VAL A 247 23.94 1.28 -6.24
C VAL A 247 25.31 0.96 -6.80
N ALA A 248 25.44 1.10 -8.12
CA ALA A 248 26.71 1.15 -8.85
C ALA A 248 26.81 2.47 -9.61
N VAL A 249 28.04 2.91 -9.88
CA VAL A 249 28.31 4.13 -10.64
C VAL A 249 29.31 3.84 -11.75
N MET A 250 28.95 4.27 -12.96
CA MET A 250 29.80 4.35 -14.15
C MET A 250 29.88 5.81 -14.61
N ARG A 251 30.97 6.14 -15.30
CA ARG A 251 31.13 7.43 -16.00
C ARG A 251 31.55 7.21 -17.44
N PHE A 252 31.41 8.24 -18.28
CA PHE A 252 32.07 8.23 -19.59
C PHE A 252 33.60 8.36 -19.45
N ASN A 253 34.28 7.87 -20.47
CA ASN A 253 35.74 7.85 -20.57
C ASN A 253 36.24 8.85 -21.61
N PHE A 254 37.56 9.04 -21.67
CA PHE A 254 38.14 10.11 -22.47
C PHE A 254 37.95 9.96 -24.00
N ASP A 255 37.95 8.74 -24.53
CA ASP A 255 37.91 8.46 -25.99
C ASP A 255 36.83 7.42 -26.36
N GLU A 256 36.80 6.27 -25.66
CA GLU A 256 35.85 5.16 -25.91
C GLU A 256 35.31 4.54 -24.60
N GLY A 257 34.02 4.23 -24.58
CA GLY A 257 33.27 3.57 -23.50
C GLY A 257 33.26 4.26 -22.13
N GLY A 258 33.05 3.46 -21.06
CA GLY A 258 32.91 3.99 -19.70
C GLY A 258 33.21 2.94 -18.60
N PRO A 259 34.08 3.22 -17.61
CA PRO A 259 34.44 2.29 -16.55
C PRO A 259 33.43 2.26 -15.38
N VAL A 260 33.36 1.12 -14.68
CA VAL A 260 32.67 0.96 -13.39
C VAL A 260 33.53 1.55 -12.28
N ILE A 261 33.21 2.78 -11.87
CA ILE A 261 33.96 3.54 -10.85
C ILE A 261 33.47 3.29 -9.41
N HIS A 262 32.26 2.74 -9.25
CA HIS A 262 31.80 2.14 -8.01
C HIS A 262 31.05 0.84 -8.34
N ALA A 263 31.50 -0.28 -7.78
CA ALA A 263 30.83 -1.57 -7.95
C ALA A 263 29.50 -1.59 -7.17
N MET A 264 28.57 -2.44 -7.59
CA MET A 264 27.23 -2.53 -6.98
C MET A 264 27.31 -2.92 -5.49
N GLU A 265 26.96 -1.99 -4.60
CA GLU A 265 26.89 -2.20 -3.15
C GLU A 265 25.60 -1.58 -2.57
N SER A 266 25.11 -2.09 -1.44
CA SER A 266 23.93 -1.53 -0.75
C SER A 266 24.19 -0.09 -0.33
N ILE A 267 23.27 0.83 -0.68
CA ILE A 267 23.36 2.24 -0.30
C ILE A 267 23.29 2.45 1.22
N ASP A 268 22.74 1.48 1.95
CA ASP A 268 22.65 1.51 3.41
C ASP A 268 24.03 1.30 4.09
N THR A 269 24.99 0.70 3.37
CA THR A 269 26.40 0.56 3.82
C THR A 269 27.37 1.48 3.06
N ALA A 270 27.09 1.77 1.79
CA ALA A 270 28.02 2.41 0.86
C ALA A 270 27.78 3.91 0.58
N ARG A 271 26.78 4.55 1.23
CA ARG A 271 26.36 5.95 0.96
C ARG A 271 27.51 6.95 0.79
N GLU A 272 28.37 7.06 1.80
CA GLU A 272 29.49 8.00 1.80
C GLU A 272 30.56 7.65 0.76
N PRO A 273 30.98 6.37 0.58
CA PRO A 273 31.76 5.94 -0.59
C PRO A 273 31.15 6.32 -1.95
N VAL A 274 29.86 6.07 -2.18
CA VAL A 274 29.19 6.37 -3.46
C VAL A 274 29.20 7.88 -3.72
N LYS A 275 28.78 8.69 -2.73
CA LYS A 275 28.77 10.16 -2.82
C LYS A 275 30.18 10.70 -3.11
N SER A 276 31.19 10.20 -2.40
CA SER A 276 32.58 10.61 -2.61
C SER A 276 33.11 10.29 -4.01
N VAL A 277 32.64 9.22 -4.66
CA VAL A 277 32.96 8.92 -6.07
C VAL A 277 32.28 9.91 -7.03
N ILE A 278 31.02 10.27 -6.76
CA ILE A 278 30.26 11.26 -7.56
C ILE A 278 30.87 12.66 -7.43
N ASP A 279 31.20 13.10 -6.21
CA ASP A 279 31.85 14.41 -5.93
C ASP A 279 33.21 14.56 -6.62
N GLN A 280 33.88 13.45 -6.94
CA GLN A 280 35.19 13.41 -7.61
C GLN A 280 35.11 13.36 -9.14
N LEU A 281 33.91 13.29 -9.73
CA LEU A 281 33.74 13.40 -11.17
C LEU A 281 34.23 14.77 -11.68
N GLN A 282 34.79 14.78 -12.87
CA GLN A 282 35.32 15.97 -13.55
C GLN A 282 34.89 15.93 -15.03
N PRO A 283 34.63 17.07 -15.67
CA PRO A 283 34.28 17.10 -17.09
C PRO A 283 35.52 16.90 -17.96
N ASP A 284 35.64 15.72 -18.59
CA ASP A 284 36.67 15.34 -19.56
C ASP A 284 36.15 14.33 -20.61
N GLY A 285 36.67 14.40 -21.83
CA GLY A 285 36.40 13.41 -22.89
C GLY A 285 35.22 13.71 -23.83
N PHE A 286 34.84 12.67 -24.59
CA PHE A 286 33.71 12.64 -25.52
C PHE A 286 32.48 11.95 -24.89
N THR A 287 31.46 11.63 -25.70
CA THR A 287 30.14 11.16 -25.24
C THR A 287 29.84 9.75 -25.80
N PRO A 288 30.55 8.69 -25.35
CA PRO A 288 30.45 7.31 -25.85
C PRO A 288 29.26 6.53 -25.23
N LEU A 289 28.03 6.90 -25.59
CA LEU A 289 26.80 6.39 -25.00
C LEU A 289 26.60 4.87 -25.17
N SER A 290 26.64 4.38 -26.41
CA SER A 290 26.41 2.98 -26.79
C SER A 290 27.51 2.07 -26.28
N GLU A 291 28.77 2.54 -26.34
CA GLU A 291 29.92 1.83 -25.81
C GLU A 291 29.87 1.70 -24.29
N THR A 292 29.40 2.74 -23.58
CA THR A 292 29.21 2.70 -22.13
C THR A 292 28.05 1.79 -21.74
N LEU A 293 26.92 1.84 -22.46
CA LEU A 293 25.79 0.94 -22.22
C LEU A 293 26.13 -0.52 -22.57
N TYR A 294 26.97 -0.74 -23.60
CA TYR A 294 27.55 -2.04 -23.88
C TYR A 294 28.40 -2.55 -22.71
N GLU A 295 29.32 -1.74 -22.19
CA GLU A 295 30.18 -2.11 -21.06
C GLU A 295 29.37 -2.37 -19.78
N ALA A 296 28.32 -1.57 -19.52
CA ALA A 296 27.34 -1.84 -18.46
C ALA A 296 26.68 -3.21 -18.65
N GLY A 297 26.31 -3.55 -19.88
CA GLY A 297 25.83 -4.89 -20.25
C GLY A 297 26.85 -6.00 -20.04
N GLN A 298 28.16 -5.74 -20.22
CA GLN A 298 29.22 -6.70 -19.93
C GLN A 298 29.36 -6.94 -18.42
N TYR A 299 29.32 -5.86 -17.63
CA TYR A 299 29.34 -5.90 -16.16
C TYR A 299 28.15 -6.70 -15.62
N LEU A 300 26.93 -6.32 -16.02
CA LEU A 300 25.69 -6.96 -15.58
C LEU A 300 25.59 -8.44 -16.01
N ALA A 301 26.14 -8.80 -17.17
CA ALA A 301 26.05 -10.17 -17.72
C ALA A 301 27.25 -11.09 -17.47
N ASN A 302 28.21 -10.72 -16.60
CA ASN A 302 29.34 -11.58 -16.19
C ASN A 302 30.31 -11.91 -17.35
N ARG A 303 30.55 -10.92 -18.23
CA ARG A 303 31.30 -11.04 -19.49
C ARG A 303 32.69 -10.38 -19.41
N PRO A 304 33.53 -10.51 -20.45
CA PRO A 304 34.85 -9.86 -20.47
C PRO A 304 34.76 -8.34 -20.35
N VAL A 305 35.80 -7.76 -19.74
CA VAL A 305 36.03 -6.31 -19.70
C VAL A 305 36.52 -5.86 -21.07
N ASP A 306 35.84 -4.89 -21.69
CA ASP A 306 36.11 -4.44 -23.06
C ASP A 306 36.57 -2.98 -23.06
N TYR A 307 35.83 -2.10 -22.40
CA TYR A 307 36.11 -0.67 -22.26
C TYR A 307 36.55 -0.25 -20.84
N GLY A 308 36.35 -1.11 -19.84
CA GLY A 308 36.72 -0.85 -18.46
C GLY A 308 38.23 -0.75 -18.15
N ASP A 309 39.09 -1.03 -19.14
CA ASP A 309 40.56 -0.87 -19.08
C ASP A 309 41.10 0.16 -20.08
N VAL A 310 40.22 0.95 -20.70
CA VAL A 310 40.57 2.03 -21.64
C VAL A 310 40.71 3.35 -20.88
N GLY A 311 41.48 4.31 -21.39
CA GLY A 311 41.53 5.68 -20.88
C GLY A 311 42.33 5.91 -19.59
N PRO A 312 42.14 7.06 -18.91
CA PRO A 312 42.88 7.41 -17.68
C PRO A 312 42.26 6.85 -16.39
N VAL A 313 41.01 6.38 -16.44
CA VAL A 313 40.26 5.82 -15.29
C VAL A 313 39.83 4.41 -15.66
N PHE A 314 40.11 3.44 -14.79
CA PHE A 314 39.79 2.02 -15.01
C PHE A 314 38.70 1.54 -14.05
N SER A 315 37.99 0.49 -14.44
CA SER A 315 36.96 -0.14 -13.62
C SER A 315 37.55 -0.73 -12.35
N VAL A 316 36.94 -0.42 -11.21
CA VAL A 316 37.44 -0.77 -9.87
C VAL A 316 37.60 -2.29 -9.71
N PRO A 317 38.60 -2.77 -8.94
CA PRO A 317 38.83 -4.20 -8.73
C PRO A 317 37.57 -4.95 -8.30
N GLU A 318 36.77 -4.34 -7.43
CA GLU A 318 35.54 -4.88 -6.84
C GLU A 318 34.45 -5.20 -7.88
N SER A 319 34.50 -4.57 -9.07
CA SER A 319 33.60 -4.90 -10.19
C SER A 319 33.98 -6.22 -10.89
N ARG A 320 35.20 -6.74 -10.66
CA ARG A 320 35.81 -7.87 -11.38
C ARG A 320 35.82 -9.14 -10.54
N ARG A 321 35.87 -10.30 -11.21
CA ARG A 321 35.94 -11.59 -10.52
C ARG A 321 37.18 -11.67 -9.62
N GLY A 322 36.96 -11.92 -8.33
CA GLY A 322 38.04 -12.08 -7.35
C GLY A 322 38.62 -10.77 -6.81
N ALA A 323 38.01 -9.62 -7.11
CA ALA A 323 38.51 -8.30 -6.74
C ALA A 323 39.94 -8.00 -7.24
N ASP A 324 40.27 -8.46 -8.46
CA ASP A 324 41.59 -8.31 -9.06
C ASP A 324 41.60 -7.13 -10.06
N PRO A 325 42.43 -6.08 -9.88
CA PRO A 325 42.55 -4.96 -10.83
C PRO A 325 42.99 -5.39 -12.24
N THR A 326 43.53 -6.61 -12.40
CA THR A 326 43.98 -7.17 -13.69
C THR A 326 43.07 -8.28 -14.21
N GLY A 327 41.91 -8.51 -13.56
CA GLY A 327 40.93 -9.50 -13.99
C GLY A 327 40.25 -9.10 -15.30
N ASP A 328 40.25 -10.01 -16.28
CA ASP A 328 39.70 -9.82 -17.63
C ASP A 328 38.17 -9.96 -17.73
N THR A 329 37.50 -10.29 -16.61
CA THR A 329 36.08 -10.66 -16.58
C THR A 329 35.37 -10.01 -15.40
N TYR A 330 34.23 -9.36 -15.65
CA TYR A 330 33.39 -8.75 -14.63
C TYR A 330 32.72 -9.77 -13.70
N SER A 331 32.40 -9.33 -12.48
CA SER A 331 31.57 -10.05 -11.52
C SER A 331 30.16 -9.46 -11.52
N SER A 332 29.23 -10.13 -12.20
CA SER A 332 27.83 -9.70 -12.32
C SER A 332 27.15 -9.54 -10.95
N PRO A 333 26.50 -8.38 -10.68
CA PRO A 333 25.72 -8.15 -9.48
C PRO A 333 24.34 -8.83 -9.50
N LEU A 334 23.89 -9.31 -10.66
CA LEU A 334 22.63 -10.05 -10.82
C LEU A 334 22.79 -11.43 -10.16
N ASN A 335 22.49 -11.56 -8.87
CA ASN A 335 22.88 -12.73 -8.09
C ASN A 335 21.69 -13.49 -7.46
N SER A 336 20.48 -12.98 -7.64
CA SER A 336 19.26 -13.47 -6.98
C SER A 336 18.09 -13.52 -7.96
N GLU A 337 17.20 -14.50 -7.77
CA GLU A 337 15.94 -14.60 -8.49
C GLU A 337 15.01 -13.41 -8.14
N GLY A 338 14.27 -12.90 -9.13
CA GLY A 338 13.37 -11.75 -8.98
C GLY A 338 14.04 -10.39 -8.76
N GLN A 339 15.36 -10.27 -8.90
CA GLN A 339 16.08 -9.03 -8.64
C GLN A 339 15.93 -8.01 -9.79
N LYS A 340 15.05 -7.01 -9.63
CA LYS A 340 14.96 -5.89 -10.59
C LYS A 340 16.30 -5.17 -10.72
N THR A 341 16.66 -4.83 -11.96
CA THR A 341 17.87 -4.06 -12.26
C THR A 341 17.56 -2.93 -13.22
N PHE A 342 18.01 -1.73 -12.85
CA PHE A 342 17.79 -0.49 -13.58
C PHE A 342 19.13 0.14 -13.99
N VAL A 343 19.16 0.72 -15.17
CA VAL A 343 20.23 1.63 -15.62
C VAL A 343 19.63 3.03 -15.75
N VAL A 344 20.29 4.03 -15.17
CA VAL A 344 19.94 5.44 -15.33
C VAL A 344 21.06 6.10 -16.11
N LEU A 345 20.80 6.39 -17.38
CA LEU A 345 21.74 7.05 -18.28
C LEU A 345 21.46 8.55 -18.31
N LEU A 346 22.29 9.34 -17.64
CA LEU A 346 22.16 10.80 -17.57
C LEU A 346 23.24 11.43 -18.45
N THR A 347 22.83 12.25 -19.43
CA THR A 347 23.74 12.90 -20.40
C THR A 347 23.26 14.26 -20.87
N ASP A 348 24.19 15.15 -21.24
CA ASP A 348 23.91 16.52 -21.70
C ASP A 348 24.25 16.77 -23.19
N GLY A 349 24.65 15.72 -23.90
CA GLY A 349 25.28 15.79 -25.22
C GLY A 349 24.79 14.72 -26.20
N GLU A 350 24.95 15.00 -27.49
CA GLU A 350 24.78 14.02 -28.56
C GLU A 350 25.93 13.00 -28.55
N PRO A 351 25.73 11.75 -29.02
CA PRO A 351 26.80 10.77 -29.10
C PRO A 351 27.97 11.28 -29.96
N LEU A 352 29.19 11.13 -29.46
CA LEU A 352 30.42 11.51 -30.14
C LEU A 352 31.47 10.44 -29.92
N ARG A 353 32.14 10.00 -31.01
CA ARG A 353 33.08 8.85 -31.04
C ARG A 353 32.46 7.49 -30.78
N ASP A 354 31.14 7.42 -30.63
CA ASP A 354 30.39 6.27 -30.16
C ASP A 354 30.05 5.28 -31.30
N SER A 355 31.00 4.44 -31.70
CA SER A 355 30.80 3.45 -32.79
C SER A 355 31.70 2.22 -32.73
N SER A 356 32.67 2.17 -31.80
CA SER A 356 33.58 1.01 -31.68
C SER A 356 32.86 -0.24 -31.14
N ALA A 357 31.74 -0.06 -30.44
CA ALA A 357 30.93 -1.16 -29.91
C ALA A 357 29.95 -1.77 -30.93
N ASP A 358 29.66 -1.13 -32.08
CA ASP A 358 28.69 -1.61 -33.09
C ASP A 358 28.90 -3.09 -33.47
N ASP A 359 30.15 -3.48 -33.77
CA ASP A 359 30.50 -4.86 -34.12
C ASP A 359 30.34 -5.82 -32.93
N LYS A 360 30.61 -5.35 -31.71
CA LYS A 360 30.47 -6.14 -30.48
C LYS A 360 29.01 -6.36 -30.12
N ILE A 361 28.18 -5.31 -30.17
CA ILE A 361 26.73 -5.34 -29.89
C ILE A 361 26.03 -6.33 -30.83
N ARG A 362 26.31 -6.25 -32.14
CA ARG A 362 25.68 -7.14 -33.14
C ARG A 362 26.11 -8.60 -33.04
N THR A 363 27.28 -8.86 -32.45
CA THR A 363 27.76 -10.23 -32.19
C THR A 363 27.29 -10.79 -30.84
N LEU A 364 26.49 -10.05 -30.07
CA LEU A 364 25.98 -10.52 -28.77
C LEU A 364 25.06 -11.77 -28.91
N PRO A 365 25.10 -12.72 -27.96
CA PRO A 365 24.40 -14.00 -28.07
C PRO A 365 22.87 -13.91 -28.19
N GLY A 366 22.38 -13.95 -29.44
CA GLY A 366 20.95 -13.89 -29.77
C GLY A 366 20.42 -12.49 -30.11
N PHE A 367 21.31 -11.49 -30.26
CA PHE A 367 20.94 -10.13 -30.69
C PHE A 367 20.09 -10.15 -31.97
N GLY A 368 20.56 -10.86 -33.00
CA GLY A 368 19.89 -11.03 -34.30
C GLY A 368 18.46 -11.58 -34.27
N SER A 369 18.06 -12.22 -33.17
CA SER A 369 16.71 -12.78 -32.97
C SER A 369 15.83 -11.98 -32.01
N LEU A 370 16.42 -11.12 -31.17
CA LEU A 370 15.71 -10.34 -30.14
C LEU A 370 15.45 -8.90 -30.57
N VAL A 371 16.41 -8.30 -31.28
CA VAL A 371 16.41 -6.90 -31.69
C VAL A 371 16.27 -6.82 -33.21
N GLY A 372 17.31 -7.23 -33.94
CA GLY A 372 17.32 -7.20 -35.41
C GLY A 372 18.66 -7.64 -35.99
N PRO A 373 18.76 -7.80 -37.33
CA PRO A 373 19.97 -8.29 -38.00
C PRO A 373 21.14 -7.29 -38.03
N ASP A 374 20.88 -6.01 -37.78
CA ASP A 374 21.84 -4.90 -37.69
C ASP A 374 21.22 -3.83 -36.77
N CYS A 375 22.02 -2.88 -36.27
CA CYS A 375 21.48 -1.72 -35.54
C CYS A 375 20.72 -0.78 -36.48
N ASP A 376 19.56 -0.26 -36.09
CA ASP A 376 18.68 0.50 -36.99
C ASP A 376 18.87 2.04 -36.92
N GLY A 377 19.62 2.54 -35.94
CA GLY A 377 20.04 3.94 -35.85
C GLY A 377 21.05 4.39 -36.91
N THR A 378 21.39 5.68 -36.89
CA THR A 378 22.33 6.31 -37.84
C THR A 378 23.30 7.27 -37.17
N GLY A 379 24.57 7.24 -37.57
CA GLY A 379 25.63 8.13 -37.04
C GLY A 379 26.43 7.48 -35.91
N ASP A 380 27.14 8.32 -35.15
CA ASP A 380 27.66 7.93 -33.83
C ASP A 380 26.44 7.66 -32.92
N GLY A 381 26.51 6.64 -32.06
CA GLY A 381 25.42 6.25 -31.17
C GLY A 381 24.32 5.38 -31.77
N ARG A 382 24.52 4.89 -33.00
CA ARG A 382 23.48 4.17 -33.76
C ARG A 382 23.00 2.82 -33.21
N CYS A 383 23.66 2.30 -32.17
CA CYS A 383 23.29 1.04 -31.52
C CYS A 383 22.82 1.23 -30.06
N LEU A 384 22.63 2.47 -29.59
CA LEU A 384 22.31 2.74 -28.18
C LEU A 384 20.96 2.12 -27.76
N ASP A 385 19.92 2.38 -28.54
CA ASP A 385 18.55 1.95 -28.25
C ASP A 385 18.33 0.47 -28.62
N ASP A 386 19.02 -0.03 -29.65
CA ASP A 386 19.20 -1.47 -29.92
C ASP A 386 19.84 -2.22 -28.73
N MET A 387 20.87 -1.64 -28.10
CA MET A 387 21.53 -2.25 -26.93
C MET A 387 20.62 -2.24 -25.71
N ALA A 388 19.88 -1.15 -25.48
CA ALA A 388 18.85 -1.10 -24.43
C ALA A 388 17.75 -2.16 -24.66
N GLU A 389 17.28 -2.34 -25.89
CA GLU A 389 16.31 -3.38 -26.24
C GLU A 389 16.86 -4.79 -25.99
N TYR A 390 18.13 -5.04 -26.33
CA TYR A 390 18.79 -6.30 -26.02
C TYR A 390 18.83 -6.55 -24.50
N LEU A 391 19.22 -5.56 -23.71
CA LEU A 391 19.27 -5.64 -22.25
C LEU A 391 17.88 -5.89 -21.61
N PHE A 392 16.83 -5.32 -22.20
CA PHE A 392 15.45 -5.50 -21.73
C PHE A 392 14.83 -6.85 -22.12
N LYS A 393 15.16 -7.40 -23.30
CA LYS A 393 14.60 -8.68 -23.79
C LYS A 393 15.43 -9.91 -23.42
N LYS A 394 16.73 -9.75 -23.18
CA LYS A 394 17.65 -10.87 -22.97
C LYS A 394 17.72 -11.26 -21.51
N ASP A 395 17.60 -12.55 -21.24
CA ASP A 395 18.10 -13.13 -19.99
C ASP A 395 19.63 -13.08 -19.95
N LEU A 396 20.16 -12.21 -19.10
CA LEU A 396 21.60 -11.99 -18.93
C LEU A 396 22.26 -13.06 -18.04
N ARG A 397 21.48 -13.80 -17.24
CA ARG A 397 21.98 -14.80 -16.29
C ARG A 397 21.10 -16.07 -16.28
N PRO A 398 21.16 -16.88 -17.36
CA PRO A 398 20.40 -18.13 -17.49
C PRO A 398 20.83 -19.25 -16.53
N ASP A 399 21.80 -19.00 -15.66
CA ASP A 399 22.14 -19.82 -14.51
C ASP A 399 21.29 -19.53 -13.26
N ILE A 400 20.50 -18.46 -13.27
CA ILE A 400 19.50 -18.09 -12.26
C ILE A 400 18.10 -18.31 -12.87
N PRO A 401 17.10 -18.84 -12.13
CA PRO A 401 15.73 -18.97 -12.63
C PRO A 401 15.07 -17.60 -12.90
N GLY A 402 14.16 -17.56 -13.88
CA GLY A 402 13.48 -16.33 -14.30
C GLY A 402 14.31 -15.46 -15.26
N LEU A 403 13.67 -14.44 -15.84
CA LEU A 403 14.30 -13.52 -16.79
C LEU A 403 15.13 -12.47 -16.04
N GLN A 404 16.47 -12.54 -16.13
CA GLN A 404 17.34 -11.51 -15.56
C GLN A 404 17.62 -10.41 -16.60
N ASN A 405 16.62 -9.55 -16.83
CA ASN A 405 16.71 -8.40 -17.73
C ASN A 405 17.01 -7.09 -17.00
N VAL A 406 17.20 -6.02 -17.77
CA VAL A 406 17.55 -4.69 -17.27
C VAL A 406 16.65 -3.64 -17.90
N VAL A 407 16.07 -2.78 -17.08
CA VAL A 407 15.28 -1.62 -17.53
C VAL A 407 16.20 -0.42 -17.68
N THR A 408 16.15 0.28 -18.81
CA THR A 408 17.02 1.44 -19.09
C THR A 408 16.19 2.73 -19.11
N HIS A 409 16.50 3.66 -18.21
CA HIS A 409 15.96 5.01 -18.18
C HIS A 409 16.99 6.01 -18.70
N THR A 410 16.54 7.09 -19.32
CA THR A 410 17.41 8.13 -19.88
C THR A 410 17.01 9.52 -19.39
N ILE A 411 17.99 10.37 -19.11
CA ILE A 411 17.80 11.75 -18.70
C ILE A 411 18.66 12.64 -19.62
N GLY A 412 18.01 13.51 -20.39
CA GLY A 412 18.65 14.57 -21.16
C GLY A 412 18.77 15.84 -20.32
N PHE A 413 19.99 16.26 -19.99
CA PHE A 413 20.24 17.49 -19.24
C PHE A 413 20.50 18.67 -20.17
N ALA A 414 19.58 19.64 -20.15
CA ALA A 414 19.47 20.81 -21.01
C ALA A 414 19.56 20.47 -22.52
N LEU A 415 19.09 19.27 -22.88
CA LEU A 415 19.07 18.73 -24.25
C LEU A 415 17.95 17.68 -24.40
N ASP A 416 17.15 17.83 -25.46
CA ASP A 416 16.10 16.90 -25.87
C ASP A 416 16.58 16.10 -27.11
N LEU A 417 16.63 14.78 -27.02
CA LEU A 417 17.18 13.87 -28.05
C LEU A 417 16.23 12.68 -28.31
N PRO A 418 15.69 12.54 -29.55
CA PRO A 418 14.88 11.39 -29.94
C PRO A 418 15.60 10.03 -29.79
N LEU A 419 16.94 10.01 -29.81
CA LEU A 419 17.72 8.80 -29.55
C LEU A 419 17.59 8.34 -28.09
N LEU A 420 17.60 9.27 -27.12
CA LEU A 420 17.44 8.94 -25.69
C LEU A 420 16.00 8.51 -25.39
N GLU A 421 15.01 9.15 -26.01
CA GLU A 421 13.60 8.74 -25.97
C GLU A 421 13.42 7.31 -26.50
N SER A 422 13.98 7.02 -27.70
CA SER A 422 13.95 5.66 -28.26
C SER A 422 14.66 4.65 -27.36
N THR A 423 15.79 5.02 -26.76
CA THR A 423 16.58 4.18 -25.85
C THR A 423 15.78 3.79 -24.62
N ALA A 424 15.14 4.75 -23.94
CA ALA A 424 14.29 4.44 -22.78
C ALA A 424 13.11 3.56 -23.18
N ARG A 425 12.38 3.94 -24.23
CA ARG A 425 11.19 3.23 -24.72
C ARG A 425 11.50 1.79 -25.13
N ARG A 426 12.59 1.55 -25.85
CA ARG A 426 13.02 0.19 -26.27
C ARG A 426 13.64 -0.60 -25.11
N GLY A 427 14.29 0.10 -24.16
CA GLY A 427 14.80 -0.44 -22.90
C GLY A 427 13.75 -0.64 -21.80
N GLY A 428 12.46 -0.42 -22.08
CA GLY A 428 11.35 -0.60 -21.13
C GLY A 428 11.30 0.42 -19.99
N GLY A 429 12.07 1.51 -20.05
CA GLY A 429 12.13 2.57 -19.04
C GLY A 429 11.47 3.87 -19.50
N ARG A 430 11.84 4.97 -18.83
CA ARG A 430 11.23 6.31 -19.00
C ARG A 430 12.30 7.33 -19.40
N TYR A 431 11.89 8.33 -20.20
CA TYR A 431 12.73 9.43 -20.65
C TYR A 431 12.35 10.72 -19.93
N PHE A 432 13.35 11.51 -19.53
CA PHE A 432 13.18 12.80 -18.88
C PHE A 432 14.04 13.86 -19.56
N VAL A 433 13.50 15.08 -19.70
CA VAL A 433 14.24 16.28 -20.08
C VAL A 433 14.24 17.23 -18.90
N THR A 434 15.43 17.71 -18.51
CA THR A 434 15.65 18.50 -17.29
C THR A 434 16.64 19.61 -17.62
N ASP A 435 16.55 20.80 -17.02
CA ASP A 435 17.43 21.94 -17.36
C ASP A 435 18.03 22.67 -16.15
N ASP A 436 17.57 22.35 -14.94
CA ASP A 436 18.01 22.92 -13.67
C ASP A 436 18.03 21.89 -12.53
N THR A 437 18.44 22.32 -11.34
CA THR A 437 18.47 21.47 -10.13
C THR A 437 17.07 20.92 -9.80
N ALA A 438 16.00 21.70 -9.97
CA ALA A 438 14.65 21.31 -9.53
C ALA A 438 13.99 20.28 -10.46
N SER A 439 14.06 20.49 -11.77
CA SER A 439 13.60 19.53 -12.79
C SER A 439 14.37 18.21 -12.70
N LEU A 440 15.69 18.25 -12.50
CA LEU A 440 16.48 17.04 -12.30
C LEU A 440 16.14 16.33 -10.97
N THR A 441 15.87 17.09 -9.90
CA THR A 441 15.45 16.52 -8.60
C THR A 441 14.11 15.79 -8.75
N ALA A 442 13.16 16.37 -9.48
CA ALA A 442 11.86 15.76 -9.73
C ALA A 442 12.02 14.45 -10.52
N ALA A 443 12.73 14.47 -11.65
CA ALA A 443 12.94 13.30 -12.51
C ALA A 443 13.64 12.13 -11.78
N LEU A 444 14.72 12.41 -11.04
CA LEU A 444 15.43 11.38 -10.29
C LEU A 444 14.67 10.90 -9.04
N THR A 445 13.80 11.73 -8.45
CA THR A 445 12.90 11.30 -7.36
C THR A 445 11.83 10.34 -7.89
N GLU A 446 11.20 10.69 -9.02
CA GLU A 446 10.22 9.83 -9.69
C GLU A 446 10.83 8.49 -10.13
N LEU A 447 12.08 8.50 -10.61
CA LEU A 447 12.85 7.28 -10.86
C LEU A 447 13.08 6.46 -9.59
N ALA A 448 13.53 7.08 -8.50
CA ALA A 448 13.75 6.41 -7.22
C ALA A 448 12.45 5.80 -6.63
N GLU A 449 11.30 6.41 -6.90
CA GLU A 449 9.98 5.83 -6.59
C GLU A 449 9.66 4.64 -7.50
N SER A 450 9.89 4.75 -8.82
CA SER A 450 9.63 3.66 -9.78
C SER A 450 10.44 2.38 -9.51
N PHE A 451 11.65 2.50 -8.96
CA PHE A 451 12.48 1.34 -8.57
C PHE A 451 11.86 0.50 -7.44
N ARG A 452 10.89 1.07 -6.72
CA ARG A 452 10.24 0.49 -5.54
C ARG A 452 8.83 -0.04 -5.81
N GLU A 453 8.28 0.18 -7.00
CA GLU A 453 6.97 -0.35 -7.36
C GLU A 453 7.08 -1.83 -7.76
N ASP A 454 6.62 -2.72 -6.88
CA ASP A 454 6.17 -4.07 -7.24
C ASP A 454 5.25 -4.62 -6.13
N GLY A 455 3.97 -4.86 -6.46
CA GLY A 455 2.95 -5.17 -5.45
C GLY A 455 1.58 -5.52 -6.01
N ASN A 456 1.53 -6.28 -7.11
CA ASN A 456 0.26 -6.86 -7.58
C ASN A 456 -0.03 -8.12 -6.75
N LEU A 457 -1.13 -8.07 -6.00
CA LEU A 457 -1.43 -9.05 -4.96
C LEU A 457 -2.83 -9.64 -5.16
N PHE A 458 -2.94 -10.94 -4.88
CA PHE A 458 -4.18 -11.69 -5.04
C PHE A 458 -5.05 -11.58 -3.80
N THR A 459 -6.36 -11.46 -4.01
CA THR A 459 -7.35 -11.85 -2.99
C THR A 459 -7.87 -13.25 -3.30
N ALA A 460 -8.54 -13.89 -2.35
CA ALA A 460 -9.01 -15.26 -2.52
C ALA A 460 -10.09 -15.35 -3.63
N PRO A 461 -9.95 -16.25 -4.62
CA PRO A 461 -10.88 -16.37 -5.73
C PRO A 461 -12.24 -16.96 -5.30
N ALA A 462 -13.32 -16.53 -5.95
CA ALA A 462 -14.67 -17.05 -5.73
C ALA A 462 -15.12 -17.97 -6.88
N ILE A 463 -15.75 -19.08 -6.52
CA ILE A 463 -16.33 -20.05 -7.46
C ILE A 463 -17.83 -20.17 -7.14
N PRO A 464 -18.75 -19.85 -8.07
CA PRO A 464 -20.18 -20.02 -7.84
C PRO A 464 -20.53 -21.50 -7.69
N ALA A 465 -21.42 -21.83 -6.75
CA ALA A 465 -22.11 -23.13 -6.76
C ALA A 465 -23.08 -23.19 -7.96
N ASN A 466 -23.14 -24.31 -8.67
CA ASN A 466 -24.12 -24.44 -9.76
C ASN A 466 -25.52 -24.70 -9.15
N VAL A 467 -26.37 -23.68 -9.15
CA VAL A 467 -27.72 -23.78 -8.56
C VAL A 467 -28.65 -24.70 -9.35
N PHE A 468 -28.36 -24.98 -10.63
CA PHE A 468 -29.13 -25.87 -11.51
C PHE A 468 -28.67 -27.33 -11.44
N ASP A 469 -27.39 -27.58 -11.17
CA ASP A 469 -26.83 -28.91 -10.88
C ASP A 469 -26.01 -28.86 -9.59
N ARG A 470 -26.70 -29.08 -8.46
CA ARG A 470 -26.11 -29.05 -7.11
C ARG A 470 -25.06 -30.14 -6.84
N THR A 471 -24.74 -31.01 -7.82
CA THR A 471 -23.63 -31.96 -7.72
C THR A 471 -22.32 -31.42 -8.31
N ARG A 472 -22.33 -30.21 -8.87
CA ARG A 472 -21.18 -29.56 -9.52
C ARG A 472 -21.05 -28.10 -9.08
N SER A 473 -19.83 -27.56 -9.11
CA SER A 473 -19.62 -26.11 -9.12
C SER A 473 -19.95 -25.54 -10.50
N SER A 474 -20.07 -24.21 -10.60
CA SER A 474 -19.93 -23.56 -11.90
C SER A 474 -18.51 -23.80 -12.44
N ASN A 475 -18.35 -23.72 -13.76
CA ASN A 475 -17.04 -23.70 -14.39
C ASN A 475 -16.45 -22.28 -14.40
N ASP A 476 -17.25 -21.23 -14.23
CA ASP A 476 -16.75 -19.85 -14.19
C ASP A 476 -16.12 -19.56 -12.81
N VAL A 477 -15.00 -18.83 -12.79
CA VAL A 477 -14.24 -18.43 -11.59
C VAL A 477 -14.03 -16.92 -11.63
N PHE A 478 -14.28 -16.24 -10.51
CA PHE A 478 -14.11 -14.81 -10.37
C PHE A 478 -12.93 -14.51 -9.45
N VAL A 479 -11.95 -13.76 -9.95
CA VAL A 479 -10.69 -13.47 -9.27
C VAL A 479 -10.58 -11.96 -9.09
N SER A 480 -10.66 -11.51 -7.84
CA SER A 480 -10.42 -10.12 -7.47
C SER A 480 -8.92 -9.86 -7.25
N VAL A 481 -8.39 -8.82 -7.88
CA VAL A 481 -6.98 -8.43 -7.85
C VAL A 481 -6.86 -6.96 -7.43
N PHE A 482 -5.74 -6.60 -6.81
CA PHE A 482 -5.42 -5.20 -6.48
C PHE A 482 -3.92 -4.92 -6.62
N GLY A 483 -3.58 -3.66 -6.85
CA GLY A 483 -2.22 -3.16 -6.88
C GLY A 483 -1.98 -2.26 -5.67
N ALA A 484 -0.99 -2.58 -4.84
CA ALA A 484 -0.58 -1.67 -3.78
C ALA A 484 0.09 -0.41 -4.38
N ARG A 485 -0.22 0.76 -3.82
CA ARG A 485 0.37 2.06 -4.21
C ARG A 485 0.76 2.85 -2.96
N ASN A 486 1.64 3.84 -3.11
CA ASN A 486 1.96 4.81 -2.06
C ASN A 486 0.88 5.91 -1.91
N THR A 487 -0.20 5.88 -2.71
CA THR A 487 -1.31 6.84 -2.73
C THR A 487 -2.56 6.35 -1.99
N ILE A 488 -3.51 7.25 -1.73
CA ILE A 488 -4.76 6.95 -0.99
C ILE A 488 -5.67 5.95 -1.73
N ARG A 489 -5.75 6.03 -3.06
CA ARG A 489 -6.48 5.10 -3.94
C ARG A 489 -5.53 4.00 -4.38
N TRP A 490 -5.95 2.75 -4.19
CA TRP A 490 -5.28 1.59 -4.77
C TRP A 490 -6.15 1.04 -5.90
N PRO A 491 -5.60 0.76 -7.09
CA PRO A 491 -6.34 0.13 -8.16
C PRO A 491 -6.77 -1.29 -7.78
N GLY A 492 -7.95 -1.68 -8.23
CA GLY A 492 -8.54 -3.00 -8.08
C GLY A 492 -9.31 -3.40 -9.31
N ASN A 493 -9.53 -4.71 -9.47
CA ASN A 493 -10.28 -5.25 -10.61
C ASN A 493 -10.88 -6.62 -10.26
N LEU A 494 -11.89 -7.02 -11.04
CA LEU A 494 -12.50 -8.34 -10.99
C LEU A 494 -12.35 -9.01 -12.36
N LYS A 495 -11.59 -10.10 -12.42
CA LYS A 495 -11.35 -10.86 -13.67
C LYS A 495 -12.12 -12.17 -13.67
N LYS A 496 -12.60 -12.59 -14.84
CA LYS A 496 -13.35 -13.83 -15.04
C LYS A 496 -12.51 -14.87 -15.78
N TYR A 497 -12.45 -16.08 -15.22
CA TYR A 497 -11.74 -17.24 -15.76
C TYR A 497 -12.64 -18.47 -15.79
N ARG A 498 -12.16 -19.60 -16.32
CA ARG A 498 -12.88 -20.89 -16.26
C ARG A 498 -12.04 -22.01 -15.69
N ILE A 499 -12.69 -23.03 -15.14
CA ILE A 499 -12.08 -24.33 -14.84
C ILE A 499 -12.11 -25.16 -16.12
N GLY A 500 -10.93 -25.51 -16.63
CA GLY A 500 -10.76 -26.40 -17.78
C GLY A 500 -11.17 -27.84 -17.47
N ALA A 501 -11.47 -28.62 -18.50
CA ALA A 501 -11.73 -30.05 -18.33
C ALA A 501 -10.45 -30.77 -17.85
N ALA A 502 -10.59 -31.73 -16.93
CA ALA A 502 -9.48 -32.60 -16.57
C ALA A 502 -8.97 -33.35 -17.81
N THR A 503 -7.66 -33.26 -18.06
CA THR A 503 -6.99 -34.01 -19.13
C THR A 503 -6.63 -35.42 -18.64
N ALA A 504 -6.13 -36.28 -19.52
CA ALA A 504 -5.70 -37.63 -19.13
C ALA A 504 -4.47 -37.60 -18.19
N ASP A 505 -3.76 -36.48 -18.13
CA ASP A 505 -2.42 -36.35 -17.54
C ASP A 505 -2.37 -35.35 -16.36
N GLY A 506 -3.50 -34.76 -15.93
CA GLY A 506 -3.50 -33.79 -14.83
C GLY A 506 -4.88 -33.40 -14.26
N PRO A 507 -4.91 -32.72 -13.09
CA PRO A 507 -6.14 -32.18 -12.50
C PRO A 507 -6.73 -31.03 -13.36
N PRO A 508 -7.99 -30.63 -13.12
CA PRO A 508 -8.54 -29.41 -13.72
C PRO A 508 -7.68 -28.19 -13.37
N VAL A 509 -7.39 -27.34 -14.36
CA VAL A 509 -6.64 -26.09 -14.20
C VAL A 509 -7.51 -24.88 -14.52
N LEU A 510 -7.12 -23.71 -14.03
CA LEU A 510 -7.73 -22.44 -14.44
C LEU A 510 -7.30 -22.14 -15.89
N VAL A 511 -8.27 -21.81 -16.75
CA VAL A 511 -8.06 -21.47 -18.15
C VAL A 511 -8.63 -20.10 -18.51
N ASP A 512 -8.02 -19.51 -19.53
CA ASP A 512 -8.29 -18.17 -20.04
C ASP A 512 -9.43 -18.15 -21.08
N LYS A 513 -9.63 -17.01 -21.77
CA LYS A 513 -10.64 -16.81 -22.82
C LYS A 513 -10.46 -17.75 -24.02
N PHE A 514 -9.23 -18.19 -24.30
CA PHE A 514 -8.89 -19.07 -25.42
C PHE A 514 -8.82 -20.55 -25.03
N GLY A 515 -8.79 -20.84 -23.73
CA GLY A 515 -8.72 -22.20 -23.17
C GLY A 515 -7.30 -22.63 -22.77
N GLU A 516 -6.34 -21.71 -22.81
CA GLU A 516 -4.96 -21.95 -22.37
C GLU A 516 -4.85 -21.78 -20.84
N PRO A 517 -3.87 -22.40 -20.17
CA PRO A 517 -3.69 -22.27 -18.71
C PRO A 517 -3.47 -20.83 -18.28
N ALA A 518 -4.36 -20.30 -17.44
CA ALA A 518 -4.29 -18.91 -16.96
C ALA A 518 -3.24 -18.71 -15.85
N ILE A 519 -2.75 -19.78 -15.22
CA ILE A 519 -1.79 -19.74 -14.10
C ILE A 519 -0.57 -20.59 -14.44
N GLU A 520 0.62 -20.03 -14.23
CA GLU A 520 1.90 -20.72 -14.39
C GLU A 520 2.11 -21.74 -13.24
N PRO A 521 2.19 -23.06 -13.50
CA PRO A 521 2.20 -24.07 -12.44
C PRO A 521 3.40 -24.02 -11.48
N GLN A 522 4.52 -23.40 -11.88
CA GLN A 522 5.71 -23.28 -11.03
C GLN A 522 5.64 -22.12 -10.05
N THR A 523 5.02 -21.00 -10.45
CA THR A 523 5.07 -19.73 -9.70
C THR A 523 3.74 -19.41 -9.03
N GLY A 524 2.61 -19.94 -9.54
CA GLY A 524 1.27 -19.64 -9.05
C GLY A 524 0.72 -18.27 -9.52
N PHE A 525 1.48 -17.51 -10.30
CA PHE A 525 1.04 -16.24 -10.89
C PHE A 525 0.33 -16.45 -12.24
N PHE A 526 -0.33 -15.40 -12.75
CA PHE A 526 -0.91 -15.43 -14.09
C PHE A 526 0.16 -15.70 -15.16
N ALA A 527 -0.14 -16.59 -16.09
CA ALA A 527 0.77 -16.89 -17.20
C ALA A 527 0.87 -15.69 -18.15
N SER A 528 2.05 -15.46 -18.74
CA SER A 528 2.26 -14.35 -19.66
C SER A 528 1.35 -14.47 -20.89
N GLY A 529 0.69 -13.37 -21.28
CA GLY A 529 -0.28 -13.35 -22.38
C GLY A 529 -1.69 -13.86 -22.03
N THR A 530 -1.94 -14.28 -20.78
CA THR A 530 -3.29 -14.68 -20.31
C THR A 530 -4.32 -13.59 -20.59
N THR A 531 -5.48 -13.99 -21.12
CA THR A 531 -6.62 -13.10 -21.39
C THR A 531 -7.85 -13.52 -20.59
N SER A 532 -8.30 -12.72 -19.62
CA SER A 532 -9.54 -13.00 -18.90
C SER A 532 -10.78 -12.87 -19.80
N LEU A 533 -11.88 -13.56 -19.46
CA LEU A 533 -13.02 -13.76 -20.37
C LEU A 533 -13.71 -12.46 -20.83
N TRP A 534 -13.68 -11.43 -19.98
CA TRP A 534 -14.27 -10.12 -20.24
C TRP A 534 -13.34 -9.17 -21.02
N SER A 535 -12.06 -9.51 -21.15
CA SER A 535 -11.03 -8.66 -21.75
C SER A 535 -10.89 -8.90 -23.25
N ASP A 536 -10.74 -7.84 -24.03
CA ASP A 536 -10.53 -7.92 -25.48
C ASP A 536 -9.06 -8.14 -25.87
N SER A 537 -8.13 -7.85 -24.96
CA SER A 537 -6.69 -8.05 -25.08
C SER A 537 -6.12 -8.80 -23.86
N ALA A 538 -4.87 -9.26 -23.97
CA ALA A 538 -4.17 -9.92 -22.88
C ALA A 538 -3.96 -8.96 -21.69
N ASP A 539 -4.46 -9.36 -20.53
CA ASP A 539 -4.56 -8.53 -19.33
C ASP A 539 -3.82 -9.15 -18.13
N GLY A 540 -3.60 -10.47 -18.13
CA GLY A 540 -2.80 -11.21 -17.16
C GLY A 540 -3.05 -10.79 -15.70
N GLY A 541 -1.96 -10.58 -14.97
CA GLY A 541 -1.96 -10.08 -13.59
C GLY A 541 -1.91 -8.57 -13.43
N THR A 542 -1.93 -7.79 -14.52
CA THR A 542 -2.00 -6.33 -14.46
C THR A 542 -3.38 -5.91 -14.00
N VAL A 543 -3.48 -5.06 -12.99
CA VAL A 543 -4.74 -4.79 -12.29
C VAL A 543 -5.62 -3.87 -13.12
N GLU A 544 -5.01 -2.86 -13.71
CA GLU A 544 -5.60 -1.77 -14.49
C GLU A 544 -6.13 -2.25 -15.85
N LEU A 545 -5.65 -3.40 -16.35
CA LEU A 545 -6.04 -3.95 -17.64
C LEU A 545 -7.16 -4.99 -17.53
N GLY A 546 -8.12 -4.90 -18.45
CA GLY A 546 -9.18 -5.88 -18.66
C GLY A 546 -10.19 -5.97 -17.50
N GLY A 547 -10.78 -7.15 -17.35
CA GLY A 547 -11.72 -7.46 -16.27
C GLY A 547 -12.95 -6.54 -16.25
N ALA A 548 -13.58 -6.41 -15.08
CA ALA A 548 -14.75 -5.55 -14.90
C ALA A 548 -14.41 -4.04 -14.90
N ALA A 549 -13.18 -3.66 -14.55
CA ALA A 549 -12.77 -2.24 -14.53
C ALA A 549 -12.85 -1.61 -15.93
N ASN A 550 -12.34 -2.32 -16.95
CA ASN A 550 -12.44 -1.90 -18.36
C ASN A 550 -13.84 -2.18 -18.98
N ARG A 551 -14.81 -2.66 -18.18
CA ARG A 551 -16.22 -2.86 -18.57
C ARG A 551 -17.18 -1.95 -17.79
N LEU A 552 -16.65 -0.99 -17.03
CA LEU A 552 -17.46 0.04 -16.40
C LEU A 552 -18.20 0.86 -17.47
N PRO A 553 -19.52 1.12 -17.32
CA PRO A 553 -20.27 1.95 -18.25
C PRO A 553 -19.77 3.39 -18.29
N ASP A 554 -19.93 4.04 -19.43
CA ASP A 554 -19.70 5.48 -19.61
C ASP A 554 -20.33 6.30 -18.46
N PRO A 555 -19.71 7.40 -18.00
CA PRO A 555 -20.18 8.16 -16.83
C PRO A 555 -21.66 8.56 -16.92
N ASP A 556 -22.13 8.87 -18.13
CA ASP A 556 -23.51 9.25 -18.44
C ASP A 556 -24.53 8.09 -18.49
N ALA A 557 -24.06 6.87 -18.68
CA ALA A 557 -24.87 5.65 -18.57
C ALA A 557 -24.81 5.02 -17.16
N ARG A 558 -23.72 5.26 -16.42
CA ARG A 558 -23.42 4.58 -15.16
C ARG A 558 -24.42 4.93 -14.05
N ARG A 559 -24.89 3.90 -13.35
CA ARG A 559 -25.94 4.00 -12.33
C ARG A 559 -25.35 3.99 -10.92
N LEU A 560 -24.79 5.12 -10.50
CA LEU A 560 -24.23 5.29 -9.16
C LEU A 560 -25.27 5.84 -8.16
N PHE A 561 -25.43 5.14 -7.04
CA PHE A 561 -26.41 5.45 -6.00
C PHE A 561 -25.78 5.71 -4.63
N THR A 562 -26.50 6.45 -3.78
CA THR A 562 -26.21 6.69 -2.36
C THR A 562 -27.51 6.70 -1.54
N ASN A 563 -27.46 6.81 -0.21
CA ASN A 563 -28.62 6.70 0.70
C ASN A 563 -29.00 8.04 1.38
N LEU A 564 -29.14 9.12 0.60
CA LEU A 564 -29.54 10.44 1.11
C LEU A 564 -31.06 10.64 1.24
N SER A 565 -31.88 9.80 0.59
CA SER A 565 -33.32 9.98 0.46
C SER A 565 -34.10 8.66 0.48
N GLY A 566 -34.36 8.14 1.68
CA GLY A 566 -35.16 6.92 1.87
C GLY A 566 -34.49 5.63 1.34
N GLY A 567 -35.22 4.51 1.38
CA GLY A 567 -34.67 3.17 1.09
C GLY A 567 -34.78 2.67 -0.36
N ASP A 568 -35.49 3.36 -1.26
CA ASP A 568 -35.44 3.03 -2.71
C ASP A 568 -34.32 3.82 -3.37
N LEU A 569 -33.19 3.17 -3.63
CA LEU A 569 -32.01 3.82 -4.20
C LEU A 569 -32.28 4.31 -5.63
N ASN A 570 -33.15 3.63 -6.37
CA ASN A 570 -33.58 4.03 -7.72
C ASN A 570 -34.96 4.73 -7.70
N GLY A 571 -35.25 5.48 -6.63
CA GLY A 571 -36.49 6.25 -6.49
C GLY A 571 -36.68 7.28 -7.62
N PRO A 572 -37.93 7.51 -8.09
CA PRO A 572 -38.20 8.29 -9.31
C PRO A 572 -37.88 9.78 -9.20
N GLY A 573 -37.56 10.29 -8.01
CA GLY A 573 -37.15 11.68 -7.77
C GLY A 573 -35.65 11.93 -7.83
N GLY A 574 -34.83 10.92 -8.13
CA GLY A 574 -33.38 11.09 -8.33
C GLY A 574 -32.54 11.41 -7.09
N GLY A 575 -33.13 11.72 -5.94
CA GLY A 575 -32.41 12.19 -4.73
C GLY A 575 -31.35 11.24 -4.13
N ASN A 576 -31.27 9.99 -4.62
CA ASN A 576 -30.23 9.01 -4.28
C ASN A 576 -29.19 8.79 -5.39
N ARG A 577 -29.29 9.48 -6.54
CA ARG A 577 -28.31 9.40 -7.64
C ARG A 577 -27.11 10.28 -7.33
N VAL A 578 -25.91 9.76 -7.60
CA VAL A 578 -24.69 10.55 -7.55
C VAL A 578 -24.49 11.17 -8.93
N GLU A 579 -25.08 12.35 -9.10
CA GLU A 579 -25.08 13.13 -10.35
C GLU A 579 -25.10 14.63 -10.02
N THR A 580 -24.50 15.46 -10.88
CA THR A 580 -24.36 16.90 -10.65
C THR A 580 -25.69 17.62 -10.43
N ALA A 581 -26.76 17.12 -11.06
CA ALA A 581 -28.15 17.58 -10.89
C ALA A 581 -28.78 17.27 -9.50
N ASN A 582 -28.15 16.46 -8.65
CA ASN A 582 -28.65 16.17 -7.31
C ASN A 582 -28.14 17.22 -6.29
N ASP A 583 -28.89 18.30 -6.10
CA ASP A 583 -28.59 19.40 -5.17
C ASP A 583 -28.37 18.96 -3.71
N ALA A 584 -28.84 17.76 -3.30
CA ALA A 584 -28.57 17.23 -1.96
C ALA A 584 -27.09 16.88 -1.75
N ILE A 585 -26.36 16.58 -2.83
CA ILE A 585 -24.92 16.33 -2.81
C ILE A 585 -24.20 17.67 -2.85
N THR A 586 -24.01 18.28 -1.69
CA THR A 586 -23.30 19.56 -1.55
C THR A 586 -21.77 19.37 -1.56
N ALA A 587 -21.01 20.40 -1.93
CA ALA A 587 -19.55 20.38 -1.88
C ALA A 587 -19.00 19.96 -0.49
N ASN A 588 -19.58 20.51 0.58
CA ASN A 588 -19.28 20.14 1.96
C ASN A 588 -19.56 18.67 2.29
N LEU A 589 -20.58 18.04 1.66
CA LEU A 589 -20.91 16.64 1.89
C LEU A 589 -19.86 15.70 1.28
N ILE A 590 -19.26 16.09 0.15
CA ILE A 590 -18.23 15.30 -0.57
C ILE A 590 -16.79 15.68 -0.20
N GLY A 591 -16.62 16.62 0.74
CA GLY A 591 -15.32 17.13 1.18
C GLY A 591 -14.63 18.09 0.20
N ALA A 592 -15.32 18.56 -0.83
CA ALA A 592 -14.75 19.37 -1.91
C ALA A 592 -14.91 20.90 -1.67
N PRO A 593 -14.01 21.72 -2.24
CA PRO A 593 -14.26 23.13 -2.51
C PRO A 593 -15.52 23.35 -3.36
N ALA A 594 -16.16 24.51 -3.22
CA ALA A 594 -17.47 24.78 -3.85
C ALA A 594 -17.42 24.81 -5.39
N ASP A 595 -16.29 25.22 -5.94
CA ASP A 595 -15.94 25.25 -7.37
C ASP A 595 -15.57 23.88 -7.94
N ARG A 596 -15.09 22.94 -7.09
CA ARG A 596 -14.71 21.57 -7.49
C ARG A 596 -15.83 20.54 -7.29
N ARG A 597 -17.04 20.97 -6.90
CA ARG A 597 -18.16 20.06 -6.59
C ARG A 597 -18.46 19.10 -7.74
N ASP A 598 -18.61 19.66 -8.94
CA ASP A 598 -19.16 18.93 -10.07
C ASP A 598 -18.11 17.98 -10.67
N ASP A 599 -16.85 18.44 -10.78
CA ASP A 599 -15.66 17.63 -11.08
C ASP A 599 -15.61 16.33 -10.26
N VAL A 600 -15.74 16.43 -8.94
CA VAL A 600 -15.65 15.28 -8.02
C VAL A 600 -16.83 14.33 -8.18
N ILE A 601 -18.01 14.85 -8.53
CA ILE A 601 -19.19 14.02 -8.81
C ILE A 601 -19.02 13.29 -10.15
N GLU A 602 -18.55 13.95 -11.20
CA GLU A 602 -18.28 13.32 -12.50
C GLU A 602 -17.15 12.29 -12.42
N TRP A 603 -16.07 12.58 -11.70
CA TRP A 603 -15.01 11.61 -11.43
C TRP A 603 -15.49 10.40 -10.61
N ALA A 604 -16.35 10.60 -9.61
CA ALA A 604 -16.96 9.52 -8.86
C ALA A 604 -17.87 8.64 -9.74
N ARG A 605 -18.57 9.24 -10.71
CA ARG A 605 -19.29 8.53 -11.78
C ARG A 605 -18.34 7.82 -12.75
N GLY A 606 -17.07 8.21 -12.83
CA GLY A 606 -16.03 7.55 -13.61
C GLY A 606 -15.54 8.34 -14.81
N ARG A 607 -15.85 9.64 -14.91
CA ARG A 607 -15.31 10.52 -15.96
C ARG A 607 -13.84 10.84 -15.66
N ASP A 608 -12.99 10.83 -16.67
CA ASP A 608 -11.56 11.10 -16.49
C ASP A 608 -11.22 12.60 -16.40
N ILE A 609 -11.74 13.27 -15.38
CA ILE A 609 -11.51 14.70 -15.15
C ILE A 609 -10.01 15.06 -14.95
N LEU A 610 -9.15 14.08 -14.66
CA LEU A 610 -7.75 14.30 -14.32
C LEU A 610 -6.76 13.88 -15.41
N ASP A 611 -7.23 13.32 -16.53
CA ASP A 611 -6.36 12.83 -17.61
C ASP A 611 -5.46 11.69 -17.08
N GLU A 612 -6.05 10.69 -16.41
CA GLU A 612 -5.32 9.64 -15.65
C GLU A 612 -4.42 8.75 -16.54
N ASP A 613 -4.53 8.83 -17.88
CA ASP A 613 -3.65 8.19 -18.86
C ASP A 613 -2.85 9.16 -19.77
N ASP A 614 -2.87 10.47 -19.48
CA ASP A 614 -2.13 11.55 -20.17
C ASP A 614 -2.39 11.63 -21.71
N ASP A 615 -3.56 11.22 -22.18
CA ASP A 615 -3.93 11.23 -23.61
C ASP A 615 -4.51 12.60 -24.09
N GLY A 616 -5.03 13.41 -23.17
CA GLY A 616 -5.62 14.73 -23.41
C GLY A 616 -7.16 14.76 -23.44
N ASN A 617 -7.86 13.64 -23.23
CA ASN A 617 -9.31 13.49 -23.39
C ASN A 617 -10.07 13.30 -22.05
N THR A 618 -10.21 14.39 -21.30
CA THR A 618 -10.88 14.37 -19.98
C THR A 618 -12.40 14.08 -19.98
N ASP A 619 -13.01 13.79 -21.14
CA ASP A 619 -14.44 13.54 -21.29
C ASP A 619 -14.82 12.04 -21.33
N GLU A 620 -13.84 11.13 -21.31
CA GLU A 620 -14.08 9.69 -21.38
C GLU A 620 -14.16 8.97 -20.03
N ALA A 621 -14.19 7.64 -20.05
CA ALA A 621 -14.33 6.81 -18.86
C ALA A 621 -12.95 6.39 -18.34
N ARG A 622 -12.61 6.74 -17.10
CA ARG A 622 -11.32 6.41 -16.43
C ARG A 622 -11.02 4.91 -16.27
N HIS A 623 -11.97 4.04 -16.66
CA HIS A 623 -11.92 2.56 -16.62
C HIS A 623 -11.27 1.92 -15.37
N SER A 624 -11.42 2.57 -14.21
CA SER A 624 -10.70 2.28 -12.98
C SER A 624 -11.66 2.05 -11.80
N MET A 625 -11.28 1.12 -10.93
CA MET A 625 -12.05 0.60 -9.80
C MET A 625 -11.14 0.50 -8.57
N GLY A 626 -11.66 0.77 -7.38
CA GLY A 626 -10.90 0.60 -6.14
C GLY A 626 -10.54 -0.84 -5.78
N ASP A 627 -9.53 -1.01 -4.93
CA ASP A 627 -9.08 -2.30 -4.41
C ASP A 627 -10.15 -3.03 -3.56
N PRO A 628 -10.44 -4.31 -3.88
CA PRO A 628 -11.28 -5.19 -3.06
C PRO A 628 -10.46 -5.96 -2.00
N LEU A 629 -9.63 -5.29 -1.21
CA LEU A 629 -8.57 -5.89 -0.36
C LEU A 629 -9.01 -7.09 0.50
N HIS A 630 -10.06 -6.95 1.32
CA HIS A 630 -10.61 -8.05 2.13
C HIS A 630 -12.00 -8.54 1.68
N SER A 631 -12.51 -8.00 0.58
CA SER A 631 -13.80 -8.40 0.01
C SER A 631 -13.64 -9.62 -0.88
N GLN A 632 -14.57 -10.57 -0.76
CA GLN A 632 -14.67 -11.72 -1.68
C GLN A 632 -15.89 -11.54 -2.57
N PRO A 633 -15.78 -11.75 -3.90
CA PRO A 633 -16.91 -11.60 -4.80
C PRO A 633 -18.01 -12.62 -4.50
N VAL A 634 -19.24 -12.14 -4.31
CA VAL A 634 -20.41 -12.99 -4.02
C VAL A 634 -21.33 -13.05 -5.23
N ILE A 635 -21.62 -14.27 -5.68
CA ILE A 635 -22.42 -14.50 -6.89
C ILE A 635 -23.85 -14.93 -6.50
N VAL A 636 -24.85 -14.26 -7.07
CA VAL A 636 -26.26 -14.63 -6.95
C VAL A 636 -26.83 -14.91 -8.34
N THR A 637 -27.44 -16.08 -8.52
CA THR A 637 -28.13 -16.47 -9.76
C THR A 637 -29.63 -16.22 -9.65
N TYR A 638 -30.15 -15.33 -10.49
CA TYR A 638 -31.56 -14.92 -10.53
C TYR A 638 -32.40 -15.82 -11.45
N GLY A 639 -31.79 -16.49 -12.42
CA GLY A 639 -32.49 -17.37 -13.36
C GLY A 639 -31.56 -17.93 -14.44
N GLY A 640 -32.10 -18.15 -15.64
CA GLY A 640 -31.34 -18.69 -16.77
C GLY A 640 -31.35 -20.22 -16.84
N THR A 641 -30.24 -20.81 -17.27
CA THR A 641 -30.06 -22.26 -17.47
C THR A 641 -28.69 -22.74 -17.00
N VAL A 642 -28.48 -24.05 -16.90
CA VAL A 642 -27.17 -24.68 -16.55
C VAL A 642 -26.00 -24.12 -17.36
N ASN A 643 -26.21 -23.83 -18.65
CA ASN A 643 -25.16 -23.40 -19.59
C ASN A 643 -25.12 -21.88 -19.81
N ALA A 644 -26.10 -21.16 -19.26
CA ALA A 644 -26.23 -19.70 -19.34
C ALA A 644 -27.00 -19.22 -18.10
N PRO A 645 -26.37 -19.22 -16.91
CA PRO A 645 -27.01 -18.82 -15.65
C PRO A 645 -27.07 -17.30 -15.54
N ASP A 646 -28.27 -16.74 -15.39
CA ASP A 646 -28.47 -15.29 -15.24
C ASP A 646 -28.01 -14.88 -13.83
N SER A 647 -26.81 -14.32 -13.71
CA SER A 647 -26.13 -14.12 -12.43
C SER A 647 -25.53 -12.72 -12.30
N THR A 648 -25.50 -12.21 -11.08
CA THR A 648 -24.79 -10.97 -10.73
C THR A 648 -23.69 -11.28 -9.73
N VAL A 649 -22.52 -10.69 -9.92
CA VAL A 649 -21.42 -10.69 -8.95
C VAL A 649 -21.45 -9.39 -8.17
N PHE A 650 -21.38 -9.50 -6.85
CA PHE A 650 -21.30 -8.37 -5.93
C PHE A 650 -19.91 -8.30 -5.32
N LEU A 651 -19.31 -7.11 -5.31
CA LEU A 651 -17.96 -6.87 -4.80
C LEU A 651 -17.90 -5.51 -4.12
N THR A 652 -17.26 -5.41 -2.96
CA THR A 652 -17.00 -4.13 -2.30
C THR A 652 -15.54 -3.71 -2.46
N THR A 653 -15.30 -2.40 -2.48
CA THR A 653 -13.98 -1.80 -2.65
C THR A 653 -13.67 -0.76 -1.58
N ASN A 654 -12.39 -0.52 -1.31
CA ASN A 654 -11.96 0.50 -0.35
C ASN A 654 -12.13 1.95 -0.83
N GLU A 655 -12.37 2.18 -2.13
CA GLU A 655 -12.97 3.42 -2.62
C GLU A 655 -14.34 3.71 -1.95
N GLY A 656 -15.04 2.67 -1.47
CA GLY A 656 -16.31 2.79 -0.76
C GLY A 656 -17.53 2.36 -1.57
N TYR A 657 -17.31 1.74 -2.74
CA TYR A 657 -18.37 1.25 -3.61
C TYR A 657 -18.71 -0.21 -3.32
N LEU A 658 -19.99 -0.54 -3.38
CA LEU A 658 -20.50 -1.89 -3.67
C LEU A 658 -20.89 -1.92 -5.14
N HIS A 659 -20.19 -2.72 -5.95
CA HIS A 659 -20.47 -2.93 -7.36
C HIS A 659 -21.41 -4.12 -7.56
N ALA A 660 -22.32 -4.02 -8.52
CA ALA A 660 -23.15 -5.12 -9.01
C ALA A 660 -22.85 -5.35 -10.49
N ILE A 661 -22.13 -6.43 -10.79
CA ILE A 661 -21.55 -6.71 -12.11
C ILE A 661 -22.30 -7.87 -12.76
N ASP A 662 -22.67 -7.75 -14.04
CA ASP A 662 -23.25 -8.87 -14.78
C ASP A 662 -22.22 -10.00 -14.95
N ALA A 663 -22.57 -11.21 -14.52
CA ALA A 663 -21.64 -12.33 -14.51
C ALA A 663 -21.29 -12.84 -15.91
N ASP A 664 -22.11 -12.57 -16.94
CA ASP A 664 -21.84 -12.97 -18.32
C ASP A 664 -21.02 -11.90 -19.04
N THR A 665 -21.48 -10.65 -19.07
CA THR A 665 -20.85 -9.57 -19.86
C THR A 665 -19.71 -8.83 -19.16
N GLY A 666 -19.70 -8.82 -17.82
CA GLY A 666 -18.74 -8.05 -17.02
C GLY A 666 -19.13 -6.59 -16.81
N ASP A 667 -20.28 -6.15 -17.35
CA ASP A 667 -20.72 -4.75 -17.26
C ASP A 667 -21.33 -4.44 -15.88
N GLU A 668 -21.07 -3.24 -15.34
CA GLU A 668 -21.66 -2.80 -14.07
C GLU A 668 -23.15 -2.40 -14.24
N LEU A 669 -24.05 -3.11 -13.56
CA LEU A 669 -25.50 -2.84 -13.55
C LEU A 669 -25.86 -1.59 -12.73
N TRP A 670 -25.10 -1.37 -11.66
CA TRP A 670 -25.13 -0.23 -10.75
C TRP A 670 -23.99 -0.33 -9.72
N ALA A 671 -23.67 0.79 -9.10
CA ALA A 671 -22.83 0.87 -7.91
C ALA A 671 -23.54 1.61 -6.77
N PHE A 672 -23.17 1.32 -5.52
CA PHE A 672 -23.68 1.99 -4.34
C PHE A 672 -22.53 2.49 -3.45
N VAL A 673 -22.54 3.79 -3.13
CA VAL A 673 -21.65 4.41 -2.14
C VAL A 673 -22.47 4.94 -0.95
N PRO A 674 -22.27 4.42 0.28
CA PRO A 674 -22.90 4.95 1.49
C PRO A 674 -22.67 6.45 1.67
N ALA A 675 -23.70 7.18 2.12
CA ALA A 675 -23.67 8.63 2.32
C ALA A 675 -22.53 9.07 3.26
N ARG A 676 -22.21 8.25 4.27
CA ARG A 676 -21.07 8.47 5.18
C ARG A 676 -19.69 8.39 4.53
N LEU A 677 -19.59 7.75 3.36
CA LEU A 677 -18.37 7.64 2.55
C LEU A 677 -18.32 8.71 1.44
N LEU A 678 -19.31 9.59 1.31
CA LEU A 678 -19.23 10.69 0.35
C LEU A 678 -18.15 11.71 0.73
N GLY A 679 -17.98 12.01 2.02
CA GLY A 679 -17.05 13.05 2.53
C GLY A 679 -15.56 12.83 2.29
N ARG A 680 -15.18 11.71 1.65
CA ARG A 680 -13.81 11.39 1.23
C ARG A 680 -13.61 11.43 -0.29
N LEU A 681 -14.66 11.63 -1.08
CA LEU A 681 -14.58 11.60 -2.54
C LEU A 681 -13.57 12.62 -3.07
N TYR A 682 -13.50 13.83 -2.50
CA TYR A 682 -12.48 14.81 -2.87
C TYR A 682 -11.04 14.35 -2.55
N THR A 683 -10.83 13.68 -1.42
CA THR A 683 -9.53 13.13 -1.05
C THR A 683 -9.10 11.96 -1.95
N MET A 684 -10.07 11.17 -2.42
CA MET A 684 -9.81 10.08 -3.37
C MET A 684 -9.58 10.60 -4.79
N PHE A 685 -10.30 11.65 -5.19
CA PHE A 685 -10.09 12.40 -6.42
C PHE A 685 -8.67 12.97 -6.52
N LEU A 686 -8.19 13.69 -5.49
CA LEU A 686 -6.83 14.24 -5.46
C LEU A 686 -5.73 13.17 -5.37
N ASN A 687 -6.08 11.94 -4.97
CA ASN A 687 -5.21 10.79 -4.77
C ASN A 687 -3.78 11.07 -4.21
N PRO A 688 -3.62 11.81 -3.10
CA PRO A 688 -2.30 12.20 -2.61
C PRO A 688 -1.51 11.00 -2.04
N VAL A 689 -0.18 11.15 -2.02
CA VAL A 689 0.73 10.19 -1.37
C VAL A 689 0.45 10.09 0.14
N SER A 690 0.24 8.88 0.61
CA SER A 690 -0.15 8.57 1.99
C SER A 690 0.56 7.32 2.51
N SER A 691 1.25 7.47 3.65
CA SER A 691 1.81 6.36 4.43
C SER A 691 0.77 5.58 5.24
N THR A 692 -0.51 5.95 5.13
CA THR A 692 -1.61 5.31 5.87
C THR A 692 -2.73 4.90 4.91
N ARG A 693 -3.19 3.65 5.02
CA ARG A 693 -4.24 3.09 4.16
C ARG A 693 -5.61 3.75 4.46
N SER A 694 -6.39 4.02 3.40
CA SER A 694 -7.75 4.55 3.51
C SER A 694 -8.77 3.46 3.21
N TYR A 695 -9.49 3.00 4.24
CA TYR A 695 -10.43 1.88 4.15
C TYR A 695 -11.86 2.34 3.94
N GLY A 696 -12.58 1.70 3.01
CA GLY A 696 -13.96 2.05 2.63
C GLY A 696 -14.95 0.94 2.97
N LEU A 697 -15.45 0.25 1.95
CA LEU A 697 -16.25 -0.97 2.12
C LEU A 697 -15.34 -2.20 1.99
N ASP A 698 -14.65 -2.52 3.07
CA ASP A 698 -13.68 -3.62 3.12
C ASP A 698 -14.30 -4.97 3.58
N GLY A 699 -15.53 -4.93 4.14
CA GLY A 699 -16.16 -6.10 4.78
C GLY A 699 -16.61 -7.19 3.81
N GLN A 700 -16.52 -8.44 4.27
CA GLN A 700 -17.10 -9.59 3.55
C GLN A 700 -18.60 -9.40 3.33
N ILE A 701 -19.04 -9.70 2.10
CA ILE A 701 -20.46 -9.72 1.74
C ILE A 701 -21.06 -11.07 2.15
N THR A 702 -22.22 -11.06 2.81
CA THR A 702 -23.04 -12.23 3.06
C THR A 702 -24.35 -12.10 2.31
N ALA A 703 -24.57 -12.95 1.29
CA ALA A 703 -25.87 -13.05 0.63
C ALA A 703 -26.78 -14.06 1.36
N TYR A 704 -28.03 -13.67 1.58
CA TYR A 704 -29.07 -14.52 2.13
C TYR A 704 -30.32 -14.49 1.25
N ILE A 705 -30.83 -15.67 0.88
CA ILE A 705 -32.08 -15.82 0.14
C ILE A 705 -33.18 -16.16 1.15
N ALA A 706 -33.97 -15.17 1.53
CA ALA A 706 -35.14 -15.35 2.37
C ALA A 706 -36.25 -16.06 1.60
N ASN A 707 -37.01 -16.93 2.28
CA ASN A 707 -38.07 -17.77 1.71
C ASN A 707 -37.61 -18.72 0.57
N ASN A 708 -36.32 -19.06 0.51
CA ASN A 708 -35.76 -19.96 -0.52
C ASN A 708 -36.56 -21.26 -0.61
N ASP A 709 -37.15 -21.53 -1.78
CA ASP A 709 -38.03 -22.70 -2.00
C ASP A 709 -37.26 -23.95 -2.45
N GLY A 710 -35.95 -23.82 -2.61
CA GLY A 710 -35.04 -24.86 -3.04
C GLY A 710 -35.00 -25.07 -4.54
N GLN A 711 -35.66 -24.26 -5.38
CA GLN A 711 -35.53 -24.30 -6.83
C GLN A 711 -34.35 -23.42 -7.33
N PRO A 712 -33.98 -23.52 -8.62
CA PRO A 712 -32.98 -22.63 -9.22
C PRO A 712 -33.59 -21.29 -9.68
N GLY A 713 -32.90 -20.19 -9.35
CA GLY A 713 -33.33 -18.82 -9.66
C GLY A 713 -33.90 -18.10 -8.43
N ILE A 714 -34.46 -16.90 -8.65
CA ILE A 714 -35.16 -16.11 -7.63
C ILE A 714 -36.58 -15.85 -8.14
N THR A 715 -37.56 -16.60 -7.65
CA THR A 715 -38.93 -16.58 -8.18
C THR A 715 -40.00 -16.49 -7.09
N GLY A 716 -41.07 -15.77 -7.38
CA GLY A 716 -42.23 -15.68 -6.47
C GLY A 716 -41.98 -14.86 -5.21
N ALA A 717 -41.80 -15.52 -4.07
CA ALA A 717 -41.75 -14.89 -2.73
C ALA A 717 -40.34 -14.82 -2.12
N GLU A 718 -39.34 -15.31 -2.85
CA GLU A 718 -37.93 -15.25 -2.46
C GLU A 718 -37.43 -13.81 -2.43
N ARG A 719 -36.53 -13.49 -1.50
CA ARG A 719 -35.85 -12.18 -1.45
C ARG A 719 -34.36 -12.35 -1.24
N VAL A 720 -33.56 -11.68 -2.05
CA VAL A 720 -32.09 -11.67 -1.93
C VAL A 720 -31.69 -10.45 -1.11
N ILE A 721 -31.02 -10.69 0.01
CA ILE A 721 -30.52 -9.64 0.90
C ILE A 721 -29.01 -9.80 1.02
N LEU A 722 -28.27 -8.73 0.72
CA LEU A 722 -26.84 -8.62 0.96
C LEU A 722 -26.60 -7.91 2.29
N LEU A 723 -25.74 -8.50 3.11
CA LEU A 723 -25.21 -7.91 4.34
C LEU A 723 -23.72 -7.64 4.14
N PHE A 724 -23.26 -6.43 4.43
CA PHE A 724 -21.84 -6.06 4.28
C PHE A 724 -21.45 -4.99 5.29
N GLY A 725 -20.17 -4.99 5.68
CA GLY A 725 -19.59 -4.07 6.66
C GLY A 725 -18.43 -3.27 6.09
N MET A 726 -17.81 -2.47 6.95
CA MET A 726 -16.70 -1.58 6.61
C MET A 726 -15.34 -2.08 7.11
N ARG A 727 -15.31 -3.07 8.04
CA ARG A 727 -14.10 -3.47 8.80
C ARG A 727 -13.34 -2.22 9.27
N ARG A 728 -12.09 -2.05 8.84
CA ARG A 728 -11.21 -0.94 9.23
C ARG A 728 -11.70 0.43 8.74
N GLY A 729 -12.62 0.47 7.77
CA GLY A 729 -13.27 1.68 7.27
C GLY A 729 -14.33 2.29 8.19
N GLY A 730 -14.85 1.55 9.18
CA GLY A 730 -15.84 2.08 10.12
C GLY A 730 -16.70 1.04 10.85
N ASP A 731 -17.66 1.54 11.63
CA ASP A 731 -18.63 0.79 12.43
C ASP A 731 -19.95 0.51 11.70
N GLY A 732 -20.06 0.87 10.42
CA GLY A 732 -21.27 0.67 9.62
C GLY A 732 -21.49 -0.79 9.22
N LEU A 733 -22.73 -1.25 9.36
CA LEU A 733 -23.25 -2.52 8.83
C LEU A 733 -24.52 -2.23 8.02
N PHE A 734 -24.59 -2.77 6.80
CA PHE A 734 -25.65 -2.44 5.83
C PHE A 734 -26.44 -3.69 5.44
N ALA A 735 -27.74 -3.52 5.18
CA ALA A 735 -28.56 -4.53 4.50
C ALA A 735 -29.21 -3.97 3.24
N LEU A 736 -28.94 -4.61 2.10
CA LEU A 736 -29.43 -4.22 0.79
C LEU A 736 -30.28 -5.34 0.19
N ASP A 737 -31.55 -5.05 -0.10
CA ASP A 737 -32.41 -5.93 -0.90
C ASP A 737 -32.06 -5.74 -2.37
N VAL A 738 -31.61 -6.84 -3.00
CA VAL A 738 -31.23 -6.92 -4.41
C VAL A 738 -32.09 -7.94 -5.17
N THR A 739 -33.27 -8.29 -4.65
CA THR A 739 -34.21 -9.25 -5.26
C THR A 739 -34.54 -8.89 -6.71
N ASP A 740 -34.68 -7.59 -7.01
CA ASP A 740 -34.52 -7.06 -8.36
C ASP A 740 -33.05 -6.68 -8.54
N ARG A 741 -32.31 -7.50 -9.29
CA ARG A 741 -30.87 -7.32 -9.57
C ARG A 741 -30.53 -5.96 -10.21
N THR A 742 -31.51 -5.24 -10.75
CA THR A 742 -31.35 -3.92 -11.37
C THR A 742 -31.85 -2.76 -10.51
N ARG A 743 -32.56 -3.02 -9.40
CA ARG A 743 -33.18 -1.99 -8.54
C ARG A 743 -32.90 -2.25 -7.06
N PRO A 744 -31.67 -1.98 -6.59
CA PRO A 744 -31.30 -2.18 -5.20
C PRO A 744 -32.10 -1.28 -4.25
N ARG A 745 -32.38 -1.78 -3.04
CA ARG A 745 -33.10 -1.05 -2.00
C ARG A 745 -32.41 -1.21 -0.65
N LEU A 746 -32.00 -0.11 -0.04
CA LEU A 746 -31.46 -0.13 1.31
C LEU A 746 -32.59 -0.43 2.30
N LEU A 747 -32.44 -1.53 3.04
CA LEU A 747 -33.35 -1.89 4.12
C LEU A 747 -33.02 -1.10 5.39
N TRP A 748 -31.73 -1.10 5.75
CA TRP A 748 -31.21 -0.41 6.93
C TRP A 748 -29.69 -0.23 6.87
N GLU A 749 -29.22 0.71 7.67
CA GLU A 749 -27.83 0.90 8.08
C GLU A 749 -27.81 0.88 9.62
N ILE A 750 -26.85 0.17 10.21
CA ILE A 750 -26.62 0.11 11.66
C ILE A 750 -25.19 0.60 11.93
N ASP A 751 -25.03 1.41 12.97
CA ASP A 751 -23.75 1.94 13.46
C ASP A 751 -23.79 2.12 15.00
N SER A 752 -22.72 2.64 15.61
CA SER A 752 -22.67 2.91 17.05
C SER A 752 -23.64 4.01 17.52
N SER A 753 -24.19 4.82 16.62
CA SER A 753 -25.22 5.82 16.94
C SER A 753 -26.63 5.23 16.97
N SER A 754 -26.80 4.06 16.35
CA SER A 754 -28.08 3.37 16.20
C SER A 754 -28.60 2.81 17.54
N SER A 755 -29.93 2.83 17.72
CA SER A 755 -30.54 2.52 19.02
C SER A 755 -30.26 1.07 19.46
N GLY A 756 -29.56 0.93 20.59
CA GLY A 756 -29.14 -0.36 21.13
C GLY A 756 -27.75 -0.84 20.70
N TYR A 757 -27.11 -0.16 19.74
CA TYR A 757 -25.83 -0.57 19.15
C TYR A 757 -24.61 0.22 19.65
N GLY A 758 -24.73 0.99 20.74
CA GLY A 758 -23.66 1.86 21.26
C GLY A 758 -22.36 1.18 21.70
N ALA A 759 -22.28 -0.15 21.70
CA ALA A 759 -21.05 -0.92 21.92
C ALA A 759 -20.44 -1.49 20.61
N LEU A 760 -21.01 -1.16 19.45
CA LEU A 760 -20.50 -1.54 18.13
C LEU A 760 -19.20 -0.77 17.84
N GLY A 761 -18.12 -1.50 17.58
CA GLY A 761 -16.86 -0.98 17.05
C GLY A 761 -16.80 -1.16 15.53
N GLN A 762 -15.59 -1.18 14.99
CA GLN A 762 -15.37 -1.47 13.57
C GLN A 762 -15.96 -2.82 13.16
N THR A 763 -16.65 -2.92 12.02
CA THR A 763 -17.46 -4.10 11.64
C THR A 763 -16.63 -5.22 11.02
N TRP A 764 -15.74 -5.80 11.83
CA TRP A 764 -14.89 -6.94 11.47
C TRP A 764 -15.61 -8.31 11.53
N SER A 765 -16.63 -8.44 12.38
CA SER A 765 -17.40 -9.68 12.55
C SER A 765 -18.33 -9.90 11.37
N THR A 766 -18.04 -10.89 10.53
CA THR A 766 -18.91 -11.25 9.39
C THR A 766 -20.31 -11.64 9.90
N PRO A 767 -21.37 -10.96 9.45
CA PRO A 767 -22.73 -11.20 9.92
C PRO A 767 -23.25 -12.56 9.44
N VAL A 768 -23.87 -13.34 10.31
CA VAL A 768 -24.48 -14.64 9.93
C VAL A 768 -26.00 -14.60 10.12
N VAL A 769 -26.75 -15.03 9.11
CA VAL A 769 -28.22 -15.09 9.17
C VAL A 769 -28.68 -16.47 9.62
N ARG A 770 -29.57 -16.54 10.62
CA ARG A 770 -30.21 -17.78 11.08
C ARG A 770 -31.69 -17.58 11.37
N SER A 771 -32.48 -18.62 11.17
CA SER A 771 -33.84 -18.69 11.68
C SER A 771 -33.81 -18.97 13.19
N ILE A 772 -34.45 -18.13 14.00
CA ILE A 772 -34.58 -18.32 15.46
C ILE A 772 -36.06 -18.20 15.82
N ASP A 773 -36.55 -19.05 16.71
CA ASP A 773 -37.89 -18.90 17.29
C ASP A 773 -37.85 -17.97 18.50
N ILE A 774 -38.50 -16.80 18.38
CA ILE A 774 -38.55 -15.76 19.41
C ILE A 774 -40.00 -15.60 19.85
N GLY A 775 -40.33 -16.10 21.03
CA GLY A 775 -41.67 -16.02 21.62
C GLY A 775 -42.76 -16.80 20.86
N GLY A 776 -42.42 -17.88 20.15
CA GLY A 776 -43.33 -18.64 19.29
C GLY A 776 -43.48 -18.08 17.87
N SER A 777 -42.52 -17.27 17.44
CA SER A 777 -42.44 -16.65 16.11
C SER A 777 -41.05 -16.88 15.55
N THR A 778 -40.92 -17.81 14.59
CA THR A 778 -39.69 -17.99 13.82
C THR A 778 -39.42 -16.77 12.94
N ARG A 779 -38.22 -16.20 13.03
CA ARG A 779 -37.78 -15.04 12.23
C ARG A 779 -36.34 -15.21 11.75
N PRO A 780 -35.97 -14.66 10.58
CA PRO A 780 -34.58 -14.54 10.18
C PRO A 780 -33.90 -13.42 10.99
N VAL A 781 -32.86 -13.79 11.73
CA VAL A 781 -32.07 -12.92 12.60
C VAL A 781 -30.66 -12.81 12.01
N VAL A 782 -30.08 -11.62 12.05
CA VAL A 782 -28.65 -11.38 11.77
C VAL A 782 -27.91 -11.40 13.10
N LEU A 783 -26.92 -12.28 13.22
CA LEU A 783 -26.09 -12.43 14.41
C LEU A 783 -24.68 -11.95 14.07
N PHE A 784 -24.12 -11.06 14.89
CA PHE A 784 -22.75 -10.57 14.75
C PHE A 784 -22.11 -10.22 16.11
N GLY A 785 -20.78 -10.31 16.17
CA GLY A 785 -19.99 -9.79 17.28
C GLY A 785 -19.91 -8.26 17.22
N GLY A 786 -19.61 -7.63 18.36
CA GLY A 786 -19.54 -6.18 18.48
C GLY A 786 -18.43 -5.53 17.66
N GLY A 787 -17.52 -6.29 17.06
CA GLY A 787 -16.47 -5.76 16.19
C GLY A 787 -15.16 -5.47 16.90
N TYR A 788 -14.37 -4.56 16.34
CA TYR A 788 -13.01 -4.23 16.78
C TYR A 788 -12.91 -2.81 17.37
N ASP A 789 -12.30 -2.67 18.54
CA ASP A 789 -11.83 -1.40 19.10
C ASP A 789 -10.40 -1.14 18.58
N THR A 790 -10.21 -0.06 17.80
CA THR A 790 -8.88 0.36 17.29
C THR A 790 -7.87 0.65 18.40
N GLY A 791 -8.33 0.76 19.63
CA GLY A 791 -7.51 0.68 20.81
C GLY A 791 -6.58 -0.54 20.86
N GLN A 792 -6.96 -1.69 20.32
CA GLN A 792 -6.17 -2.93 20.31
C GLN A 792 -4.97 -2.90 19.35
N ASP A 793 -4.88 -1.92 18.46
CA ASP A 793 -3.73 -1.71 17.55
C ASP A 793 -2.43 -1.41 18.32
N ASN A 794 -2.54 -0.96 19.58
CA ASN A 794 -1.38 -0.77 20.43
C ASN A 794 -0.89 -2.11 21.05
N ARG A 795 0.44 -2.22 21.22
CA ARG A 795 1.09 -3.44 21.69
C ARG A 795 0.79 -3.83 23.15
N ARG A 796 0.04 -3.04 23.91
CA ARG A 796 -0.32 -3.36 25.31
C ARG A 796 -1.65 -4.12 25.35
N PHE A 797 -1.70 -5.16 26.18
CA PHE A 797 -2.97 -5.82 26.50
C PHE A 797 -3.87 -4.85 27.28
N ARG A 798 -5.07 -4.55 26.74
CA ARG A 798 -6.05 -3.65 27.31
C ARG A 798 -7.47 -4.23 27.23
N LYS A 799 -8.35 -3.68 28.07
CA LYS A 799 -9.80 -3.79 27.95
C LYS A 799 -10.30 -2.79 26.91
N ASP A 800 -11.43 -3.09 26.31
CA ASP A 800 -12.02 -2.30 25.24
C ASP A 800 -13.22 -1.47 25.70
N THR A 801 -13.46 -0.42 24.92
CA THR A 801 -14.51 0.58 25.14
C THR A 801 -15.68 0.42 24.17
N VAL A 802 -15.42 -0.23 23.03
CA VAL A 802 -16.40 -0.71 22.05
C VAL A 802 -15.98 -2.12 21.60
N GLY A 803 -16.69 -2.75 20.67
CA GLY A 803 -16.35 -4.09 20.16
C GLY A 803 -16.82 -5.24 21.07
N ASN A 804 -17.03 -4.96 22.35
CA ASN A 804 -17.20 -5.94 23.42
C ASN A 804 -18.67 -6.33 23.69
N ALA A 805 -19.37 -6.72 22.62
CA ALA A 805 -20.78 -7.11 22.65
C ALA A 805 -21.08 -8.26 21.69
N VAL A 806 -22.28 -8.83 21.79
CA VAL A 806 -22.88 -9.71 20.77
C VAL A 806 -24.28 -9.18 20.46
N PHE A 807 -24.63 -9.09 19.18
CA PHE A 807 -25.89 -8.49 18.71
C PHE A 807 -26.71 -9.45 17.86
N PHE A 808 -28.02 -9.50 18.13
CA PHE A 808 -29.02 -10.14 17.28
C PHE A 808 -29.94 -9.04 16.72
N ALA A 809 -29.97 -8.87 15.40
CA ALA A 809 -30.80 -7.88 14.70
C ALA A 809 -31.87 -8.56 13.83
N ASP A 810 -33.02 -7.93 13.66
CA ASP A 810 -34.03 -8.37 12.68
C ASP A 810 -33.52 -8.13 11.25
N LEU A 811 -33.53 -9.16 10.40
CA LEU A 811 -32.96 -9.08 9.03
C LEU A 811 -33.61 -8.00 8.16
N LEU A 812 -34.91 -7.74 8.33
CA LEU A 812 -35.64 -6.85 7.43
C LEU A 812 -35.66 -5.39 7.89
N THR A 813 -35.49 -5.15 9.19
CA THR A 813 -35.64 -3.83 9.81
C THR A 813 -34.39 -3.30 10.50
N GLY A 814 -33.39 -4.16 10.78
CA GLY A 814 -32.18 -3.79 11.52
C GLY A 814 -32.44 -3.48 12.99
N GLN A 815 -33.66 -3.71 13.48
CA GLN A 815 -33.99 -3.48 14.88
C GLN A 815 -33.29 -4.49 15.78
N LEU A 816 -32.70 -4.02 16.89
CA LEU A 816 -32.13 -4.89 17.90
C LEU A 816 -33.22 -5.79 18.51
N ILE A 817 -32.98 -7.10 18.45
CA ILE A 817 -33.82 -8.15 19.05
C ILE A 817 -33.28 -8.50 20.44
N TRP A 818 -31.97 -8.68 20.56
CA TRP A 818 -31.28 -9.11 21.79
C TRP A 818 -29.79 -8.74 21.74
N SER A 819 -29.19 -8.48 22.89
CA SER A 819 -27.74 -8.31 23.01
C SER A 819 -27.13 -8.85 24.31
N ALA A 820 -25.83 -9.17 24.25
CA ALA A 820 -24.98 -9.37 25.41
C ALA A 820 -23.82 -8.37 25.42
N GLY A 821 -23.35 -8.01 26.61
CA GLY A 821 -22.24 -7.08 26.83
C GLY A 821 -21.95 -6.85 28.31
N SER A 822 -20.92 -6.08 28.65
CA SER A 822 -20.50 -5.88 30.05
C SER A 822 -21.37 -4.94 30.88
N THR A 823 -22.24 -4.15 30.25
CA THR A 823 -23.04 -3.10 30.92
C THR A 823 -24.51 -3.49 31.08
N ALA A 824 -25.20 -2.84 32.01
CA ALA A 824 -26.63 -3.06 32.30
C ALA A 824 -27.59 -2.56 31.20
N GLY A 825 -27.08 -2.13 30.03
CA GLY A 825 -27.88 -1.80 28.84
C GLY A 825 -28.18 -2.99 27.93
N HIS A 826 -27.58 -4.16 28.19
CA HIS A 826 -27.77 -5.38 27.40
C HIS A 826 -28.72 -6.37 28.09
N ASP A 827 -29.48 -7.14 27.30
CA ASP A 827 -30.39 -8.18 27.78
C ASP A 827 -29.68 -9.23 28.64
N LEU A 828 -28.46 -9.62 28.24
CA LEU A 828 -27.58 -10.49 29.02
C LEU A 828 -26.30 -9.74 29.43
N THR A 829 -26.32 -9.17 30.64
CA THR A 829 -25.15 -8.51 31.21
C THR A 829 -24.08 -9.52 31.66
N LEU A 830 -22.90 -9.48 31.03
CA LEU A 830 -21.77 -10.36 31.30
C LEU A 830 -20.55 -9.52 31.70
N PRO A 831 -20.26 -9.32 33.00
CA PRO A 831 -19.19 -8.42 33.48
C PRO A 831 -17.78 -8.73 32.97
N ARG A 832 -17.57 -9.91 32.38
CA ARG A 832 -16.31 -10.37 31.77
C ARG A 832 -16.19 -10.09 30.27
N MET A 833 -17.22 -9.52 29.64
CA MET A 833 -17.21 -9.18 28.21
C MET A 833 -16.59 -7.80 28.02
N GLU A 834 -15.29 -7.73 28.30
CA GLU A 834 -14.49 -6.48 28.36
C GLU A 834 -13.53 -6.34 27.17
N PHE A 835 -13.63 -7.22 26.17
CA PHE A 835 -12.73 -7.29 25.02
C PHE A 835 -13.52 -7.39 23.72
N SER A 836 -12.96 -6.82 22.65
CA SER A 836 -13.51 -6.79 21.31
C SER A 836 -13.82 -8.18 20.76
N ILE A 837 -14.91 -8.31 20.01
CA ILE A 837 -15.34 -9.54 19.35
C ILE A 837 -15.38 -9.32 17.82
N PRO A 838 -14.20 -9.31 17.15
CA PRO A 838 -14.10 -9.17 15.69
C PRO A 838 -14.37 -10.49 14.94
N ALA A 839 -14.41 -11.63 15.62
CA ALA A 839 -14.65 -12.93 15.01
C ALA A 839 -16.13 -13.12 14.61
N ALA A 840 -16.39 -13.84 13.52
CA ALA A 840 -17.74 -14.27 13.14
C ALA A 840 -18.29 -15.31 14.14
N LEU A 841 -19.59 -15.21 14.46
CA LEU A 841 -20.27 -16.10 15.40
C LEU A 841 -20.47 -17.50 14.79
N GLN A 842 -19.99 -18.55 15.47
CA GLN A 842 -20.16 -19.93 15.00
C GLN A 842 -21.37 -20.59 15.64
N THR A 843 -22.39 -20.85 14.82
CA THR A 843 -23.70 -21.37 15.24
C THR A 843 -23.77 -22.89 15.08
N LEU A 844 -24.35 -23.59 16.05
CA LEU A 844 -24.56 -25.03 16.02
C LEU A 844 -26.03 -25.37 16.31
N ASP A 845 -26.62 -26.17 15.43
CA ASP A 845 -27.90 -26.88 15.58
C ASP A 845 -27.57 -28.31 16.11
N LEU A 846 -28.20 -28.73 17.20
CA LEU A 846 -27.93 -30.01 17.87
C LEU A 846 -29.02 -31.06 17.65
N ASP A 847 -30.25 -30.67 17.28
CA ASP A 847 -31.38 -31.58 17.08
C ASP A 847 -31.81 -31.75 15.62
N GLY A 848 -31.29 -30.91 14.72
CA GLY A 848 -31.52 -30.92 13.28
C GLY A 848 -32.78 -30.19 12.84
N ASP A 849 -33.35 -29.32 13.67
CA ASP A 849 -34.59 -28.59 13.36
C ASP A 849 -34.39 -27.38 12.42
N GLY A 850 -33.15 -27.01 12.11
CA GLY A 850 -32.78 -25.89 11.25
C GLY A 850 -32.60 -24.54 11.98
N ARG A 851 -32.72 -24.53 13.32
CA ARG A 851 -32.45 -23.39 14.19
C ARG A 851 -31.18 -23.65 15.01
N PRO A 852 -30.39 -22.63 15.33
CA PRO A 852 -29.23 -22.81 16.19
C PRO A 852 -29.66 -22.97 17.67
N ASP A 853 -29.07 -23.94 18.35
CA ASP A 853 -29.13 -24.12 19.80
C ASP A 853 -27.94 -23.50 20.52
N ARG A 854 -26.81 -23.32 19.81
CA ARG A 854 -25.56 -22.81 20.40
C ARG A 854 -24.84 -21.82 19.52
N ILE A 855 -24.10 -20.93 20.18
CA ILE A 855 -23.11 -20.06 19.55
C ILE A 855 -21.79 -20.19 20.30
N TYR A 856 -20.69 -20.21 19.55
CA TYR A 856 -19.32 -20.09 20.05
C TYR A 856 -18.64 -18.89 19.38
N VAL A 857 -17.86 -18.13 20.14
CA VAL A 857 -17.04 -17.03 19.61
C VAL A 857 -15.83 -16.73 20.50
N GLY A 858 -14.72 -16.33 19.90
CA GLY A 858 -13.53 -15.83 20.61
C GLY A 858 -13.50 -14.30 20.69
N ASP A 859 -12.89 -13.76 21.74
CA ASP A 859 -12.60 -12.31 21.87
C ASP A 859 -11.09 -12.00 21.86
N MET A 860 -10.75 -10.71 21.73
CA MET A 860 -9.36 -10.21 21.79
C MET A 860 -8.67 -10.44 23.16
N GLY A 861 -9.43 -10.79 24.20
CA GLY A 861 -8.92 -11.25 25.49
C GLY A 861 -8.37 -12.69 25.46
N GLY A 862 -8.66 -13.42 24.39
CA GLY A 862 -8.43 -14.86 24.27
C GLY A 862 -9.45 -15.68 25.07
N GLN A 863 -10.64 -15.15 25.35
CA GLN A 863 -11.73 -15.88 25.97
C GLN A 863 -12.59 -16.55 24.89
N LEU A 864 -12.96 -17.81 25.14
CA LEU A 864 -13.95 -18.53 24.35
C LEU A 864 -15.31 -18.44 25.05
N TRP A 865 -16.27 -17.81 24.39
CA TRP A 865 -17.64 -17.67 24.84
C TRP A 865 -18.50 -18.82 24.32
N ARG A 866 -19.47 -19.25 25.13
CA ARG A 866 -20.58 -20.11 24.70
C ARG A 866 -21.90 -19.46 25.08
N PHE A 867 -22.81 -19.41 24.13
CA PHE A 867 -24.21 -19.08 24.34
C PHE A 867 -25.06 -20.29 23.95
N ASP A 868 -26.09 -20.57 24.75
CA ASP A 868 -27.12 -21.56 24.49
C ASP A 868 -28.43 -20.79 24.20
N ILE A 869 -28.99 -20.98 23.01
CA ILE A 869 -30.24 -20.35 22.53
C ILE A 869 -31.41 -21.25 22.90
N ILE A 870 -32.42 -20.69 23.55
CA ILE A 870 -33.63 -21.39 23.99
C ILE A 870 -34.77 -21.00 23.05
N ASN A 871 -34.83 -21.65 21.89
CA ASN A 871 -35.85 -21.41 20.87
C ASN A 871 -37.27 -21.48 21.47
N GLY A 872 -38.09 -20.47 21.14
CA GLY A 872 -39.47 -20.28 21.66
C GLY A 872 -39.58 -19.29 22.83
N ASN A 873 -38.48 -18.94 23.50
CA ASN A 873 -38.49 -17.95 24.58
C ASN A 873 -38.60 -16.50 24.08
N PRO A 874 -39.13 -15.56 24.90
CA PRO A 874 -39.06 -14.13 24.62
C PRO A 874 -37.62 -13.61 24.74
N PRO A 875 -37.26 -12.45 24.13
CA PRO A 875 -35.89 -11.94 24.07
C PRO A 875 -35.10 -11.96 25.39
N GLY A 876 -35.68 -11.46 26.49
CA GLY A 876 -35.01 -11.39 27.79
C GLY A 876 -34.68 -12.74 28.45
N THR A 877 -35.13 -13.87 27.90
CA THR A 877 -34.70 -15.23 28.29
C THR A 877 -34.40 -16.10 27.06
N LEU A 878 -34.14 -15.49 25.90
CA LEU A 878 -33.89 -16.20 24.63
C LEU A 878 -32.53 -16.89 24.62
N VAL A 879 -31.54 -16.31 25.31
CA VAL A 879 -30.16 -16.77 25.28
C VAL A 879 -29.57 -16.71 26.68
N GLU A 880 -28.94 -17.80 27.10
CA GLU A 880 -28.13 -17.89 28.31
C GLU A 880 -26.68 -18.22 27.92
N GLY A 881 -25.69 -17.90 28.76
CA GLY A 881 -24.29 -18.18 28.40
C GLY A 881 -23.25 -17.43 29.21
N GLY A 882 -22.00 -17.52 28.73
CA GLY A 882 -20.86 -16.86 29.35
C GLY A 882 -19.51 -17.41 28.86
N VAL A 883 -18.47 -17.14 29.63
CA VAL A 883 -17.11 -17.62 29.36
C VAL A 883 -17.07 -19.14 29.55
N LEU A 884 -16.76 -19.88 28.48
CA LEU A 884 -16.54 -21.32 28.52
C LEU A 884 -15.09 -21.64 28.93
N ALA A 885 -14.13 -20.88 28.40
CA ALA A 885 -12.72 -21.00 28.71
C ALA A 885 -12.03 -19.65 28.52
N SER A 886 -10.87 -19.46 29.15
CA SER A 886 -9.94 -18.38 28.83
C SER A 886 -8.58 -18.98 28.50
N LEU A 887 -8.06 -18.66 27.32
CA LEU A 887 -6.83 -19.18 26.75
C LEU A 887 -5.77 -18.06 26.57
N GLY A 888 -6.19 -16.80 26.64
CA GLY A 888 -5.34 -15.61 26.59
C GLY A 888 -5.18 -14.90 27.94
N ALA A 889 -4.69 -13.66 27.88
CA ALA A 889 -4.26 -12.89 29.06
C ALA A 889 -5.40 -12.34 29.94
N ALA A 890 -6.66 -12.50 29.56
CA ALA A 890 -7.81 -12.02 30.33
C ALA A 890 -7.88 -12.52 31.80
N GLU A 891 -7.32 -13.69 32.11
CA GLU A 891 -7.23 -14.22 33.49
C GLU A 891 -5.96 -13.80 34.24
N LEU A 892 -4.97 -13.20 33.57
CA LEU A 892 -3.65 -12.94 34.18
C LEU A 892 -3.62 -11.70 35.09
N GLY A 893 -4.70 -10.91 35.11
CA GLY A 893 -4.96 -9.86 36.11
C GLY A 893 -4.09 -8.60 36.03
N ASN A 894 -2.93 -8.66 35.38
CA ASN A 894 -2.07 -7.53 35.01
C ASN A 894 -1.49 -7.78 33.62
N SER A 895 -1.24 -6.72 32.86
CA SER A 895 -0.71 -6.77 31.50
C SER A 895 0.71 -7.37 31.46
N ALA A 896 0.80 -8.69 31.26
CA ALA A 896 2.07 -9.33 30.93
C ALA A 896 2.65 -8.74 29.63
N PRO A 897 3.98 -8.68 29.47
CA PRO A 897 4.58 -8.15 28.25
C PRO A 897 4.16 -8.99 27.03
N ALA A 898 3.99 -8.36 25.87
CA ALA A 898 3.49 -9.02 24.66
C ALA A 898 4.31 -10.25 24.22
N SER A 899 5.59 -10.32 24.61
CA SER A 899 6.46 -11.49 24.42
C SER A 899 6.01 -12.77 25.16
N GLU A 900 5.17 -12.63 26.19
CA GLU A 900 4.65 -13.76 26.99
C GLU A 900 3.18 -14.10 26.65
N ILE A 901 2.50 -13.25 25.87
CA ILE A 901 1.08 -13.42 25.50
C ILE A 901 0.98 -13.83 24.03
N ARG A 902 0.53 -15.05 23.75
CA ARG A 902 -0.02 -15.37 22.43
C ARG A 902 -1.39 -14.70 22.30
N ARG A 903 -1.47 -13.65 21.48
CA ARG A 903 -2.73 -13.22 20.87
C ARG A 903 -3.12 -14.28 19.84
N PHE A 904 -4.42 -14.60 19.74
CA PHE A 904 -4.99 -15.55 18.77
C PHE A 904 -5.67 -14.78 17.64
#